data_AF-A0AAD5UDD4-F1
#
_entry.id   AF-A0AAD5UDD4-F1
#
_cell.length_a   1.000
_cell.length_b   1.000
_cell.length_c   1.000
_cell.angle_alpha   90.00
_cell.angle_beta   90.00
_cell.angle_gamma   90.00
#
_symmetry.space_group_name_H-M   'P 1'
#
loop_
_entity.id
_entity.type
_entity.pdbx_description
1 polymer ?
#
loop_
_entity_poly.entity_id
_entity_poly.type
_entity_poly.pdbx_seq_one_letter_code
_entity_poly.pdbx_strand_id
1 'polypeptide(L)'
;MKSTKALFSKLSSIYHLSDKVKHALQTKRPVVALESTIITHGMPYPFNLKTAIEIEEIVESQGCVPATIALMDGKIKIGMERSELELLAKTGLDAIKTSRRDMALVTSKKLLGATTVSGTMIAAHKAGIDVFVTGGIGGVHRGAESSLDISADLTELGKTPMAVVCAGVKSILDIPKTLEYLETQGVSTITYGPTKDFPAFYLPKSGYKSQANLETVGECADMILANKEMGLNSGIVVAVPIPETFVDEDELKIGIESAVKEAEEKGIIGKDVTPFLLEKVSKITDGKSLEANIALVKHNALIGSRIAYELAKKSHPKAVVGNQTKSRPVIIGGTVLDITFKTAAEKEAMISTSTPGEKSESMGGVGRNVAEACFRVGGNPLYISAVGTDSCGSSILESLSSIGFDTSGIRVINTPTAIYNALLDKNGELVAAVADMRIHDQIIPTKYTELDETLQSEIMESSPKIIAVDGNLSPKLLSQISQFAKENNIQLLFEPTSVQKCEKVLDIEADIITPDLYEARHLAKLINPTAFTKIETKREANQLIDILSTRFTNIVLKMGKHGALVYTNQKTTLIPQGVVDVVSVTGAGDSMVGAIVCGINQGKDLVESTRGGMKAALLSVQSMQAPTTMDVGLPEEGVFTLGVWTFTFWLFGGWLFTGGLLCGLFGTGVTVGILVCGVEGRMMFGGLDGLFCGRLFGGLEGLFGGLEGLFGGFEGLFGGFEGLFGGLDGGAFDGRLLGRLVGFAGGDRDGVIGLFDGF
;
A
#
# COMPACT_ATOMS: atom_id res chain seq x y z
N MET A 1 -3.45 -2.12 5.22
CA MET A 1 -3.72 -3.55 5.52
C MET A 1 -5.16 -3.85 5.97
N LYS A 2 -5.83 -3.02 6.79
CA LYS A 2 -7.23 -3.29 7.21
C LYS A 2 -8.22 -3.38 6.03
N SER A 3 -8.07 -2.61 4.95
CA SER A 3 -9.00 -2.65 3.81
C SER A 3 -8.84 -3.89 2.92
N THR A 4 -7.61 -4.38 2.69
CA THR A 4 -7.37 -5.57 1.85
C THR A 4 -7.73 -6.88 2.55
N LYS A 5 -7.44 -7.02 3.85
CA LYS A 5 -7.95 -8.18 4.63
C LYS A 5 -9.49 -8.19 4.68
N ALA A 6 -10.13 -7.02 4.76
CA ALA A 6 -11.59 -6.90 4.68
C ALA A 6 -12.15 -7.16 3.27
N LEU A 7 -11.37 -6.92 2.21
CA LEU A 7 -11.74 -7.28 0.84
C LEU A 7 -11.75 -8.81 0.66
N PHE A 8 -10.71 -9.51 1.12
CA PHE A 8 -10.63 -10.97 1.02
C PHE A 8 -11.63 -11.70 1.92
N SER A 9 -11.98 -11.14 3.08
CA SER A 9 -13.03 -11.73 3.93
C SER A 9 -14.45 -11.50 3.36
N LYS A 10 -14.63 -10.52 2.48
CA LYS A 10 -15.89 -10.24 1.77
C LYS A 10 -16.03 -10.98 0.44
N LEU A 11 -14.93 -11.48 -0.14
CA LEU A 11 -14.99 -12.28 -1.36
C LEU A 11 -15.64 -13.63 -1.06
N SER A 12 -16.65 -13.99 -1.85
CA SER A 12 -17.30 -15.29 -1.71
C SER A 12 -16.32 -16.41 -2.04
N SER A 13 -16.59 -17.62 -1.54
CA SER A 13 -15.75 -18.79 -1.80
C SER A 13 -15.65 -19.16 -3.29
N ILE A 14 -16.43 -18.53 -4.17
CA ILE A 14 -16.40 -18.72 -5.62
C ILE A 14 -15.15 -18.07 -6.25
N TYR A 15 -14.59 -17.02 -5.64
CA TYR A 15 -13.37 -16.37 -6.13
C TYR A 15 -12.14 -17.08 -5.60
N HIS A 16 -11.23 -17.45 -6.49
CA HIS A 16 -9.96 -18.07 -6.17
C HIS A 16 -8.82 -17.27 -6.79
N LEU A 17 -8.05 -16.60 -5.92
CA LEU A 17 -6.86 -15.86 -6.33
C LEU A 17 -5.65 -16.76 -6.13
N SER A 18 -4.73 -16.78 -7.09
CA SER A 18 -3.42 -17.41 -6.89
C SER A 18 -2.66 -16.71 -5.75
N ASP A 19 -1.72 -17.43 -5.13
CA ASP A 19 -0.93 -16.87 -4.04
C ASP A 19 -0.13 -15.64 -4.49
N LYS A 20 0.35 -15.63 -5.74
CA LYS A 20 1.06 -14.50 -6.36
C LYS A 20 0.16 -13.26 -6.43
N VAL A 21 -1.07 -13.39 -6.94
CA VAL A 21 -2.02 -12.26 -7.05
C VAL A 21 -2.48 -11.80 -5.68
N LYS A 22 -2.79 -12.74 -4.78
CA LYS A 22 -3.19 -12.45 -3.40
C LYS A 22 -2.10 -11.68 -2.66
N HIS A 23 -0.84 -12.13 -2.76
CA HIS A 23 0.31 -11.46 -2.15
C HIS A 23 0.51 -10.07 -2.76
N ALA A 24 0.42 -9.93 -4.09
CA ALA A 24 0.56 -8.64 -4.77
C ALA A 24 -0.47 -7.63 -4.28
N LEU A 25 -1.74 -8.01 -4.24
CA LEU A 25 -2.81 -7.13 -3.74
C LEU A 25 -2.62 -6.77 -2.25
N GLN A 26 -2.20 -7.72 -1.41
CA GLN A 26 -1.93 -7.47 0.01
C GLN A 26 -0.77 -6.50 0.24
N THR A 27 0.27 -6.61 -0.57
CA THR A 27 1.48 -5.77 -0.55
C THR A 27 1.34 -4.52 -1.41
N LYS A 28 0.17 -4.31 -2.04
CA LYS A 28 -0.13 -3.20 -2.98
C LYS A 28 0.81 -3.14 -4.19
N ARG A 29 1.39 -4.27 -4.61
CA ARG A 29 2.09 -4.36 -5.89
C ARG A 29 1.11 -4.23 -7.06
N PRO A 30 1.52 -3.63 -8.18
CA PRO A 30 0.63 -3.48 -9.34
C PRO A 30 0.26 -4.85 -9.93
N VAL A 31 -1.04 -5.03 -10.20
CA VAL A 31 -1.60 -6.25 -10.81
C VAL A 31 -2.28 -5.85 -12.11
N VAL A 32 -2.07 -6.63 -13.17
CA VAL A 32 -2.71 -6.43 -14.49
C VAL A 32 -3.57 -7.64 -14.79
N ALA A 33 -4.88 -7.43 -14.97
CA ALA A 33 -5.79 -8.49 -15.39
C ALA A 33 -5.59 -8.81 -16.87
N LEU A 34 -5.80 -10.07 -17.24
CA LEU A 34 -5.76 -10.59 -18.61
C LEU A 34 -6.97 -11.50 -18.85
N GLU A 35 -7.57 -11.46 -20.05
CA GLU A 35 -8.72 -12.31 -20.39
C GLU A 35 -8.30 -13.67 -20.95
N SER A 36 -9.20 -14.66 -20.88
CA SER A 36 -8.97 -16.00 -21.44
C SER A 36 -9.67 -16.27 -22.77
N THR A 37 -10.62 -15.41 -23.21
CA THR A 37 -11.26 -15.57 -24.54
C THR A 37 -10.25 -15.41 -25.67
N ILE A 38 -9.25 -14.54 -25.52
CA ILE A 38 -8.18 -14.39 -26.52
C ILE A 38 -7.38 -15.68 -26.70
N ILE A 39 -7.23 -16.48 -25.63
CA ILE A 39 -6.50 -17.76 -25.62
C ILE A 39 -7.33 -18.86 -26.31
N THR A 40 -8.65 -18.84 -26.18
CA THR A 40 -9.51 -19.95 -26.65
C THR A 40 -10.15 -19.70 -28.00
N HIS A 41 -10.66 -18.48 -28.22
CA HIS A 41 -11.44 -18.10 -29.40
C HIS A 41 -10.75 -17.01 -30.24
N GLY A 42 -9.66 -16.43 -29.75
CA GLY A 42 -8.95 -15.34 -30.42
C GLY A 42 -7.77 -15.79 -31.28
N MET A 43 -7.15 -16.93 -30.97
CA MET A 43 -5.93 -17.42 -31.64
C MET A 43 -5.93 -18.95 -31.70
N PRO A 44 -5.35 -19.56 -32.76
CA PRO A 44 -5.21 -21.01 -32.86
C PRO A 44 -4.06 -21.54 -32.00
N TYR A 45 -4.13 -22.82 -31.61
CA TYR A 45 -3.01 -23.53 -30.98
C TYR A 45 -1.88 -23.81 -31.99
N PRO A 46 -0.59 -23.68 -31.62
CA PRO A 46 -0.03 -23.35 -30.30
C PRO A 46 0.20 -21.85 -30.04
N PHE A 47 -0.16 -20.99 -31.00
CA PHE A 47 0.09 -19.55 -30.90
C PHE A 47 -0.66 -18.92 -29.73
N ASN A 48 -1.88 -19.36 -29.46
CA ASN A 48 -2.65 -18.90 -28.30
C ASN A 48 -1.91 -19.04 -26.96
N LEU A 49 -1.36 -20.22 -26.69
CA LEU A 49 -0.60 -20.50 -25.47
C LEU A 49 0.67 -19.66 -25.46
N LYS A 50 1.45 -19.70 -26.54
CA LYS A 50 2.71 -18.95 -26.66
C LYS A 50 2.50 -17.46 -26.39
N THR A 51 1.47 -16.87 -27.01
CA THR A 51 1.15 -15.46 -26.83
C THR A 51 0.65 -15.15 -25.42
N ALA A 52 -0.17 -16.01 -24.80
CA ALA A 52 -0.59 -15.81 -23.41
C ALA A 52 0.61 -15.73 -22.45
N ILE A 53 1.59 -16.61 -22.64
CA ILE A 53 2.81 -16.67 -21.84
C ILE A 53 3.66 -15.42 -22.05
N GLU A 54 3.91 -15.05 -23.31
CA GLU A 54 4.70 -13.87 -23.64
C GLU A 54 4.06 -12.59 -23.08
N ILE A 55 2.72 -12.52 -23.02
CA ILE A 55 2.01 -11.41 -22.38
C ILE A 55 2.26 -11.40 -20.86
N GLU A 56 2.16 -12.56 -20.18
CA GLU A 56 2.46 -12.65 -18.74
C GLU A 56 3.92 -12.23 -18.45
N GLU A 57 4.87 -12.66 -19.28
CA GLU A 57 6.28 -12.27 -19.18
C GLU A 57 6.48 -10.76 -19.39
N ILE A 58 5.77 -10.14 -20.35
CA ILE A 58 5.81 -8.68 -20.54
C ILE A 58 5.31 -7.97 -19.29
N VAL A 59 4.18 -8.40 -18.72
CA VAL A 59 3.63 -7.81 -17.49
C VAL A 59 4.64 -7.90 -16.34
N GLU A 60 5.27 -9.05 -16.16
CA GLU A 60 6.28 -9.28 -15.13
C GLU A 60 7.52 -8.42 -15.32
N SER A 61 7.99 -8.28 -16.56
CA SER A 61 9.15 -7.44 -16.89
C SER A 61 8.97 -5.96 -16.55
N GLN A 62 7.71 -5.49 -16.44
CA GLN A 62 7.37 -4.13 -16.03
C GLN A 62 7.12 -4.02 -14.52
N GLY A 63 7.51 -5.03 -13.72
CA GLY A 63 7.34 -5.04 -12.27
C GLY A 63 5.91 -5.33 -11.78
N CYS A 64 5.02 -5.73 -12.69
CA CYS A 64 3.62 -6.03 -12.39
C CYS A 64 3.39 -7.53 -12.20
N VAL A 65 2.29 -7.90 -11.56
CA VAL A 65 1.84 -9.30 -11.44
C VAL A 65 0.71 -9.55 -12.44
N PRO A 66 0.87 -10.50 -13.39
CA PRO A 66 -0.20 -10.87 -14.30
C PRO A 66 -1.28 -11.67 -13.56
N ALA A 67 -2.53 -11.39 -13.92
CA ALA A 67 -3.69 -12.10 -13.43
C ALA A 67 -4.57 -12.52 -14.60
N THR A 68 -4.20 -13.59 -15.31
CA THR A 68 -5.10 -14.22 -16.29
C THR A 68 -6.33 -14.78 -15.57
N ILE A 69 -7.52 -14.53 -16.13
CA ILE A 69 -8.80 -14.86 -15.50
C ILE A 69 -9.58 -15.86 -16.34
N ALA A 70 -10.12 -16.88 -15.70
CA ALA A 70 -11.03 -17.86 -16.31
C ALA A 70 -11.97 -18.49 -15.26
N LEU A 71 -12.96 -19.25 -15.72
CA LEU A 71 -13.81 -20.07 -14.87
C LEU A 71 -13.42 -21.53 -15.01
N MET A 72 -13.14 -22.19 -13.89
CA MET A 72 -12.75 -23.60 -13.84
C MET A 72 -13.22 -24.21 -12.51
N ASP A 73 -13.75 -25.45 -12.56
CA ASP A 73 -14.19 -26.21 -11.38
C ASP A 73 -15.20 -25.47 -10.47
N GLY A 74 -16.02 -24.60 -11.06
CA GLY A 74 -17.00 -23.78 -10.34
C GLY A 74 -16.37 -22.64 -9.53
N LYS A 75 -15.15 -22.24 -9.89
CA LYS A 75 -14.44 -21.09 -9.33
C LYS A 75 -14.12 -20.09 -10.44
N ILE A 76 -14.09 -18.81 -10.05
CA ILE A 76 -13.47 -17.74 -10.83
C ILE A 76 -12.01 -17.70 -10.42
N LYS A 77 -11.13 -18.19 -11.30
CA LYS A 77 -9.68 -18.23 -11.12
C LYS A 77 -9.10 -16.88 -11.53
N ILE A 78 -8.31 -16.26 -10.66
CA ILE A 78 -7.67 -14.97 -10.88
C ILE A 78 -6.17 -15.13 -10.63
N GLY A 79 -5.39 -15.10 -11.71
CA GLY A 79 -4.03 -15.63 -11.74
C GLY A 79 -4.10 -17.14 -11.97
N MET A 80 -3.78 -17.56 -13.19
CA MET A 80 -3.80 -18.95 -13.59
C MET A 80 -2.41 -19.57 -13.49
N GLU A 81 -2.36 -20.84 -13.13
CA GLU A 81 -1.13 -21.63 -13.20
C GLU A 81 -0.82 -22.00 -14.65
N ARG A 82 0.45 -22.30 -14.92
CA ARG A 82 0.90 -22.66 -16.27
C ARG A 82 0.13 -23.85 -16.87
N SER A 83 -0.16 -24.86 -16.06
CA SER A 83 -0.94 -26.03 -16.46
C SER A 83 -2.40 -25.68 -16.79
N GLU A 84 -2.99 -24.71 -16.10
CA GLU A 84 -4.36 -24.24 -16.35
C GLU A 84 -4.44 -23.43 -17.66
N LEU A 85 -3.41 -22.61 -17.95
CA LEU A 85 -3.28 -21.92 -19.25
C LEU A 85 -3.15 -22.90 -20.41
N GLU A 86 -2.34 -23.94 -20.25
CA GLU A 86 -2.18 -25.00 -21.24
C GLU A 86 -3.48 -25.75 -21.50
N LEU A 87 -4.25 -26.03 -20.44
CA LEU A 87 -5.56 -26.68 -20.55
C LEU A 87 -6.54 -25.80 -21.35
N LEU A 88 -6.64 -24.51 -21.03
CA LEU A 88 -7.48 -23.58 -21.80
C LEU A 88 -7.07 -23.54 -23.27
N ALA A 89 -5.77 -23.36 -23.54
CA ALA A 89 -5.25 -23.23 -24.89
C ALA A 89 -5.48 -24.48 -25.75
N LYS A 90 -5.34 -25.68 -25.16
CA LYS A 90 -5.62 -26.95 -25.84
C LYS A 90 -7.12 -27.20 -26.02
N THR A 91 -7.94 -26.76 -25.07
CA THR A 91 -9.41 -26.90 -25.17
C THR A 91 -9.98 -26.01 -26.27
N GLY A 92 -9.40 -24.81 -26.48
CA GLY A 92 -9.78 -23.95 -27.61
C GLY A 92 -11.27 -23.62 -27.60
N LEU A 93 -11.94 -23.84 -28.74
CA LEU A 93 -13.35 -23.50 -28.97
C LEU A 93 -14.34 -24.35 -28.14
N ASP A 94 -13.90 -25.47 -27.56
CA ASP A 94 -14.76 -26.28 -26.68
C ASP A 94 -14.95 -25.63 -25.30
N ALA A 95 -14.08 -24.68 -24.93
CA ALA A 95 -14.26 -23.88 -23.72
C ALA A 95 -15.44 -22.91 -23.92
N ILE A 96 -16.25 -22.70 -22.87
CA ILE A 96 -17.40 -21.81 -23.01
C ILE A 96 -16.94 -20.36 -23.01
N LYS A 97 -17.14 -19.66 -24.13
CA LYS A 97 -17.00 -18.19 -24.17
C LYS A 97 -17.99 -17.55 -23.19
N THR A 98 -17.45 -16.96 -22.13
CA THR A 98 -18.18 -16.58 -20.92
C THR A 98 -18.23 -15.07 -20.77
N SER A 99 -19.37 -14.48 -21.15
CA SER A 99 -19.70 -13.07 -20.84
C SER A 99 -20.47 -12.99 -19.52
N ARG A 100 -20.86 -11.78 -19.08
CA ARG A 100 -21.62 -11.54 -17.83
C ARG A 100 -22.78 -12.51 -17.62
N ARG A 101 -23.61 -12.74 -18.66
CA ARG A 101 -24.80 -13.59 -18.57
C ARG A 101 -24.47 -15.07 -18.39
N ASP A 102 -23.29 -15.49 -18.82
CA ASP A 102 -22.88 -16.89 -18.86
C ASP A 102 -22.20 -17.31 -17.55
N MET A 103 -21.59 -16.35 -16.82
CA MET A 103 -20.77 -16.62 -15.62
C MET A 103 -21.47 -17.50 -14.59
N ALA A 104 -22.75 -17.23 -14.27
CA ALA A 104 -23.50 -18.00 -13.29
C ALA A 104 -23.75 -19.45 -13.74
N LEU A 105 -24.09 -19.65 -15.01
CA LEU A 105 -24.32 -20.97 -15.59
C LEU A 105 -23.04 -21.79 -15.59
N VAL A 106 -21.95 -21.23 -16.12
CA VAL A 106 -20.64 -21.89 -16.21
C VAL A 106 -20.12 -22.25 -14.82
N THR A 107 -20.22 -21.33 -13.85
CA THR A 107 -19.80 -21.57 -12.46
C THR A 107 -20.64 -22.68 -11.81
N SER A 108 -21.97 -22.61 -11.90
CA SER A 108 -22.86 -23.58 -11.24
C SER A 108 -22.73 -25.00 -11.80
N LYS A 109 -22.43 -25.12 -13.09
CA LYS A 109 -22.21 -26.40 -13.77
C LYS A 109 -20.75 -26.88 -13.71
N LYS A 110 -19.86 -26.10 -13.08
CA LYS A 110 -18.41 -26.37 -13.01
C LYS A 110 -17.77 -26.60 -14.39
N LEU A 111 -18.24 -25.85 -15.38
CA LEU A 111 -17.73 -25.95 -16.75
C LEU A 111 -16.47 -25.10 -16.90
N LEU A 112 -15.65 -25.42 -17.91
CA LEU A 112 -14.51 -24.60 -18.30
C LEU A 112 -15.01 -23.39 -19.10
N GLY A 113 -14.80 -22.20 -18.57
CA GLY A 113 -15.22 -20.95 -19.18
C GLY A 113 -14.06 -20.00 -19.44
N ALA A 114 -13.94 -19.55 -20.67
CA ALA A 114 -13.03 -18.48 -21.04
C ALA A 114 -13.75 -17.13 -20.95
N THR A 115 -13.30 -16.24 -20.08
CA THR A 115 -13.96 -14.94 -19.85
C THR A 115 -13.72 -13.98 -21.01
N THR A 116 -14.76 -13.29 -21.45
CA THR A 116 -14.64 -12.13 -22.37
C THR A 116 -14.15 -10.90 -21.60
N VAL A 117 -14.01 -9.76 -22.27
CA VAL A 117 -13.77 -8.45 -21.62
C VAL A 117 -14.77 -8.21 -20.49
N SER A 118 -16.08 -8.33 -20.76
CA SER A 118 -17.11 -8.17 -19.71
C SER A 118 -16.91 -9.10 -18.50
N GLY A 119 -16.71 -10.41 -18.72
CA GLY A 119 -16.51 -11.36 -17.63
C GLY A 119 -15.22 -11.11 -16.82
N THR A 120 -14.16 -10.71 -17.51
CA THR A 120 -12.85 -10.40 -16.93
C THR A 120 -12.92 -9.15 -16.07
N MET A 121 -13.58 -8.09 -16.55
CA MET A 121 -13.79 -6.85 -15.79
C MET A 121 -14.52 -7.11 -14.46
N ILE A 122 -15.62 -7.87 -14.50
CA ILE A 122 -16.39 -8.21 -13.30
C ILE A 122 -15.49 -8.90 -12.26
N ALA A 123 -14.74 -9.91 -12.70
CA ALA A 123 -13.88 -10.71 -11.83
C ALA A 123 -12.71 -9.89 -11.26
N ALA A 124 -12.01 -9.16 -12.13
CA ALA A 124 -10.83 -8.37 -11.79
C ALA A 124 -11.18 -7.22 -10.83
N HIS A 125 -12.24 -6.47 -11.13
CA HIS A 125 -12.68 -5.37 -10.28
C HIS A 125 -13.12 -5.88 -8.90
N LYS A 126 -13.82 -7.02 -8.83
CA LYS A 126 -14.16 -7.65 -7.54
C LYS A 126 -12.94 -8.09 -6.73
N ALA A 127 -11.85 -8.46 -7.40
CA ALA A 127 -10.57 -8.75 -6.75
C ALA A 127 -9.77 -7.50 -6.36
N GLY A 128 -10.22 -6.29 -6.73
CA GLY A 128 -9.52 -5.04 -6.45
C GLY A 128 -8.39 -4.73 -7.43
N ILE A 129 -8.46 -5.25 -8.66
CA ILE A 129 -7.53 -4.94 -9.75
C ILE A 129 -8.09 -3.77 -10.55
N ASP A 130 -7.28 -2.74 -10.80
CA ASP A 130 -7.70 -1.50 -11.44
C ASP A 130 -7.43 -1.45 -12.97
N VAL A 131 -6.49 -2.25 -13.49
CA VAL A 131 -6.06 -2.24 -14.90
C VAL A 131 -6.21 -3.62 -15.56
N PHE A 132 -6.82 -3.64 -16.74
CA PHE A 132 -7.05 -4.82 -17.57
C PHE A 132 -6.50 -4.58 -18.98
N VAL A 133 -5.77 -5.56 -19.51
CA VAL A 133 -5.26 -5.54 -20.88
C VAL A 133 -5.98 -6.59 -21.74
N THR A 134 -6.39 -6.19 -22.94
CA THR A 134 -6.88 -7.10 -24.00
C THR A 134 -6.31 -6.68 -25.35
N GLY A 135 -6.52 -7.49 -26.39
CA GLY A 135 -6.26 -7.08 -27.76
C GLY A 135 -7.19 -5.93 -28.18
N GLY A 136 -8.50 -6.12 -28.06
CA GLY A 136 -9.51 -5.17 -28.55
C GLY A 136 -10.87 -5.45 -27.93
N ILE A 137 -11.62 -4.42 -27.58
CA ILE A 137 -12.95 -4.60 -26.99
C ILE A 137 -13.98 -5.05 -28.02
N GLY A 138 -15.05 -5.71 -27.57
CA GLY A 138 -16.27 -5.81 -28.35
C GLY A 138 -16.95 -4.44 -28.52
N GLY A 139 -18.01 -4.38 -29.32
CA GLY A 139 -18.65 -3.13 -29.66
C GLY A 139 -20.00 -3.31 -30.34
N VAL A 140 -20.45 -2.25 -31.00
CA VAL A 140 -21.66 -2.28 -31.82
C VAL A 140 -21.33 -2.98 -33.14
N HIS A 141 -22.08 -4.01 -33.51
CA HIS A 141 -21.87 -4.68 -34.79
C HIS A 141 -22.39 -3.81 -35.95
N ARG A 142 -21.84 -4.02 -37.15
CA ARG A 142 -22.38 -3.40 -38.37
C ARG A 142 -23.82 -3.90 -38.59
N GLY A 143 -24.75 -2.99 -38.89
CA GLY A 143 -26.18 -3.31 -39.01
C GLY A 143 -26.96 -3.40 -37.69
N ALA A 144 -26.32 -3.08 -36.54
CA ALA A 144 -26.96 -3.12 -35.22
C ALA A 144 -28.15 -2.18 -35.05
N GLU A 145 -28.30 -1.15 -35.89
CA GLU A 145 -29.52 -0.33 -35.94
C GLU A 145 -30.79 -1.14 -36.24
N SER A 146 -30.63 -2.31 -36.86
CA SER A 146 -31.72 -3.26 -37.14
C SER A 146 -31.62 -4.52 -36.28
N SER A 147 -30.42 -5.08 -36.10
CA SER A 147 -30.23 -6.36 -35.39
C SER A 147 -30.13 -6.24 -33.87
N LEU A 148 -29.78 -5.04 -33.36
CA LEU A 148 -29.40 -4.79 -31.97
C LEU A 148 -28.27 -5.69 -31.46
N ASP A 149 -27.42 -6.20 -32.36
CA ASP A 149 -26.24 -6.99 -31.99
C ASP A 149 -25.14 -6.07 -31.42
N ILE A 150 -25.16 -5.92 -30.10
CA ILE A 150 -24.28 -5.02 -29.34
C ILE A 150 -23.59 -5.83 -28.25
N SER A 151 -22.25 -5.74 -28.20
CA SER A 151 -21.47 -6.47 -27.20
C SER A 151 -21.81 -6.02 -25.78
N ALA A 152 -21.99 -7.00 -24.89
CA ALA A 152 -22.14 -6.79 -23.45
C ALA A 152 -20.91 -6.10 -22.81
N ASP A 153 -19.76 -6.09 -23.49
CA ASP A 153 -18.57 -5.36 -23.06
C ASP A 153 -18.85 -3.87 -22.87
N LEU A 154 -19.65 -3.24 -23.75
CA LEU A 154 -19.95 -1.81 -23.67
C LEU A 154 -20.80 -1.48 -22.44
N THR A 155 -21.82 -2.30 -22.17
CA THR A 155 -22.65 -2.15 -20.97
C THR A 155 -21.85 -2.46 -19.70
N GLU A 156 -20.86 -3.36 -19.76
CA GLU A 156 -19.97 -3.63 -18.63
C GLU A 156 -19.06 -2.44 -18.33
N LEU A 157 -18.49 -1.83 -19.37
CA LEU A 157 -17.71 -0.61 -19.27
C LEU A 157 -18.54 0.51 -18.60
N GLY A 158 -19.84 0.60 -18.85
CA GLY A 158 -20.71 1.55 -18.14
C GLY A 158 -20.99 1.24 -16.66
N LYS A 159 -20.55 0.09 -16.13
CA LYS A 159 -20.90 -0.40 -14.78
C LYS A 159 -19.71 -0.69 -13.87
N THR A 160 -18.57 -1.03 -14.45
CA THR A 160 -17.41 -1.53 -13.71
C THR A 160 -16.27 -0.52 -13.82
N PRO A 161 -15.90 0.18 -12.73
CA PRO A 161 -14.86 1.20 -12.75
C PRO A 161 -13.48 0.55 -12.79
N MET A 162 -13.02 0.32 -14.02
CA MET A 162 -11.76 -0.33 -14.34
C MET A 162 -11.23 0.24 -15.66
N ALA A 163 -9.91 0.38 -15.77
CA ALA A 163 -9.27 0.78 -17.01
C ALA A 163 -9.02 -0.43 -17.91
N VAL A 164 -9.49 -0.34 -19.16
CA VAL A 164 -9.31 -1.35 -20.19
C VAL A 164 -8.38 -0.80 -21.27
N VAL A 165 -7.19 -1.38 -21.35
CA VAL A 165 -6.13 -1.02 -22.31
C VAL A 165 -6.23 -1.96 -23.50
N CYS A 166 -6.46 -1.41 -24.69
CA CYS A 166 -6.77 -2.19 -25.89
C CYS A 166 -6.40 -1.44 -27.17
N ALA A 167 -6.38 -2.11 -28.33
CA ALA A 167 -6.15 -1.49 -29.63
C ALA A 167 -7.42 -0.87 -30.24
N GLY A 168 -8.30 -0.33 -29.38
CA GLY A 168 -9.63 0.12 -29.74
C GLY A 168 -10.61 -1.05 -29.89
N VAL A 169 -11.53 -0.92 -30.85
CA VAL A 169 -12.62 -1.87 -31.08
C VAL A 169 -12.23 -2.82 -32.21
N LYS A 170 -12.54 -4.12 -32.09
CA LYS A 170 -12.21 -5.12 -33.14
C LYS A 170 -12.70 -4.64 -34.52
N SER A 171 -11.85 -4.77 -35.54
CA SER A 171 -12.03 -4.15 -36.88
C SER A 171 -13.31 -4.53 -37.62
N ILE A 172 -13.93 -5.66 -37.25
CA ILE A 172 -15.19 -6.18 -37.79
C ILE A 172 -16.43 -5.38 -37.33
N LEU A 173 -16.27 -4.45 -36.38
CA LEU A 173 -17.36 -3.73 -35.72
C LEU A 173 -17.58 -2.33 -36.32
N ASP A 174 -18.63 -1.66 -35.84
CA ASP A 174 -18.99 -0.29 -36.21
C ASP A 174 -18.39 0.69 -35.19
N ILE A 175 -17.25 1.29 -35.54
CA ILE A 175 -16.51 2.21 -34.66
C ILE A 175 -17.33 3.46 -34.28
N PRO A 176 -17.95 4.23 -35.22
CA PRO A 176 -18.69 5.42 -34.83
C PRO A 176 -19.86 5.08 -33.91
N LYS A 177 -20.65 4.04 -34.20
CA LYS A 177 -21.74 3.65 -33.28
C LYS A 177 -21.22 3.16 -31.93
N THR A 178 -20.05 2.53 -31.90
CA THR A 178 -19.43 2.09 -30.64
C THR A 178 -19.00 3.29 -29.78
N LEU A 179 -18.40 4.32 -30.36
CA LEU A 179 -18.01 5.54 -29.64
C LEU A 179 -19.24 6.27 -29.07
N GLU A 180 -20.31 6.41 -29.86
CA GLU A 180 -21.59 6.99 -29.40
C GLU A 180 -22.23 6.17 -28.26
N TYR A 181 -22.15 4.84 -28.34
CA TYR A 181 -22.66 3.98 -27.27
C TYR A 181 -21.82 4.11 -25.99
N LEU A 182 -20.50 4.19 -26.10
CA LEU A 182 -19.60 4.40 -24.95
C LEU A 182 -19.85 5.75 -24.28
N GLU A 183 -20.07 6.80 -25.08
CA GLU A 183 -20.51 8.12 -24.57
C GLU A 183 -21.84 7.99 -23.80
N THR A 184 -22.83 7.31 -24.39
CA THR A 184 -24.13 7.08 -23.76
C THR A 184 -24.02 6.30 -22.44
N GLN A 185 -23.05 5.38 -22.33
CA GLN A 185 -22.78 4.61 -21.11
C GLN A 185 -21.91 5.38 -20.08
N GLY A 186 -21.51 6.62 -20.37
CA GLY A 186 -20.65 7.41 -19.48
C GLY A 186 -19.22 6.88 -19.37
N VAL A 187 -18.72 6.19 -20.40
CA VAL A 187 -17.39 5.58 -20.43
C VAL A 187 -16.39 6.56 -21.03
N SER A 188 -15.39 6.97 -20.24
CA SER A 188 -14.30 7.80 -20.76
C SER A 188 -13.48 7.01 -21.77
N THR A 189 -13.40 7.52 -22.99
CA THR A 189 -12.72 6.83 -24.10
C THR A 189 -11.62 7.72 -24.64
N ILE A 190 -10.37 7.34 -24.40
CA ILE A 190 -9.19 8.12 -24.77
C ILE A 190 -8.27 7.36 -25.71
N THR A 191 -7.56 8.07 -26.56
CA THR A 191 -6.44 7.51 -27.35
C THR A 191 -5.13 7.76 -26.60
N TYR A 192 -4.29 6.73 -26.46
CA TYR A 192 -2.92 6.89 -26.00
C TYR A 192 -2.01 7.37 -27.15
N GLY A 193 -1.36 8.52 -26.96
CA GLY A 193 -0.45 9.14 -27.92
C GLY A 193 -0.81 10.59 -28.26
N PRO A 194 -0.13 11.16 -29.28
CA PRO A 194 -0.17 12.61 -29.56
C PRO A 194 -1.44 13.09 -30.26
N THR A 195 -2.38 12.19 -30.56
CA THR A 195 -3.58 12.52 -31.34
C THR A 195 -4.81 11.85 -30.78
N LYS A 196 -5.98 12.42 -31.06
CA LYS A 196 -7.28 11.80 -30.76
C LYS A 196 -7.71 10.73 -31.77
N ASP A 197 -6.88 10.40 -32.77
CA ASP A 197 -7.24 9.41 -33.78
C ASP A 197 -7.50 8.06 -33.06
N PHE A 198 -8.70 7.53 -33.18
CA PHE A 198 -9.05 6.27 -32.53
C PHE A 198 -8.51 5.10 -33.36
N PRO A 199 -7.79 4.12 -32.77
CA PRO A 199 -7.28 2.98 -33.52
C PRO A 199 -8.38 2.02 -33.96
N ALA A 200 -8.20 1.38 -35.11
CA ALA A 200 -9.13 0.39 -35.68
C ALA A 200 -8.58 -1.04 -35.54
N PHE A 201 -8.10 -1.41 -34.35
CA PHE A 201 -7.51 -2.71 -34.05
C PHE A 201 -6.23 -2.98 -34.84
N TYR A 202 -6.33 -3.46 -36.09
CA TYR A 202 -5.18 -3.74 -36.95
C TYR A 202 -4.55 -2.49 -37.57
N LEU A 203 -5.27 -1.36 -37.55
CA LEU A 203 -4.78 -0.09 -38.08
C LEU A 203 -4.59 0.92 -36.96
N PRO A 204 -3.51 1.72 -36.99
CA PRO A 204 -3.24 2.72 -35.94
C PRO A 204 -4.27 3.86 -35.94
N LYS A 205 -5.03 4.02 -37.03
CA LYS A 205 -6.05 5.06 -37.21
C LYS A 205 -7.31 4.48 -37.84
N SER A 206 -8.47 4.96 -37.40
CA SER A 206 -9.78 4.57 -37.92
C SER A 206 -10.47 5.65 -38.76
N GLY A 207 -9.93 6.88 -38.75
CA GLY A 207 -10.62 8.07 -39.29
C GLY A 207 -11.64 8.69 -38.32
N TYR A 208 -11.92 8.03 -37.19
CA TYR A 208 -12.74 8.56 -36.10
C TYR A 208 -11.88 9.02 -34.92
N LYS A 209 -12.46 9.85 -34.04
CA LYS A 209 -11.75 10.44 -32.91
C LYS A 209 -12.32 9.97 -31.58
N SER A 210 -11.45 9.74 -30.60
CA SER A 210 -11.80 9.57 -29.19
C SER A 210 -12.17 10.92 -28.55
N GLN A 211 -12.71 10.87 -27.33
CA GLN A 211 -13.06 12.05 -26.53
C GLN A 211 -11.84 12.96 -26.33
N ALA A 212 -10.71 12.35 -25.96
CA ALA A 212 -9.44 13.01 -25.69
C ALA A 212 -8.27 12.08 -26.00
N ASN A 213 -7.06 12.64 -26.01
CA ASN A 213 -5.83 11.87 -26.05
C ASN A 213 -4.99 12.17 -24.81
N LEU A 214 -4.22 11.18 -24.38
CA LEU A 214 -3.24 11.29 -23.30
C LEU A 214 -1.91 10.78 -23.84
N GLU A 215 -0.85 11.56 -23.70
CA GLU A 215 0.44 11.29 -24.35
C GLU A 215 1.34 10.40 -23.50
N THR A 216 1.10 10.37 -22.19
CA THR A 216 1.99 9.69 -21.24
C THR A 216 1.24 8.67 -20.38
N VAL A 217 1.99 7.68 -19.90
CA VAL A 217 1.47 6.69 -18.93
C VAL A 217 1.07 7.34 -17.60
N GLY A 218 1.73 8.44 -17.23
CA GLY A 218 1.43 9.22 -16.03
C GLY A 218 0.06 9.89 -16.11
N GLU A 219 -0.27 10.52 -17.24
CA GLU A 219 -1.59 11.11 -17.48
C GLU A 219 -2.70 10.05 -17.44
N CYS A 220 -2.46 8.88 -18.03
CA CYS A 220 -3.42 7.77 -17.95
C CYS A 220 -3.65 7.34 -16.50
N ALA A 221 -2.58 7.19 -15.71
CA ALA A 221 -2.68 6.84 -14.30
C ALA A 221 -3.41 7.92 -13.47
N ASP A 222 -3.17 9.20 -13.74
CA ASP A 222 -3.86 10.32 -13.09
C ASP A 222 -5.36 10.31 -13.39
N MET A 223 -5.76 10.02 -14.63
CA MET A 223 -7.18 9.92 -15.00
C MET A 223 -7.87 8.75 -14.29
N ILE A 224 -7.21 7.59 -14.18
CA ILE A 224 -7.73 6.42 -13.48
C ILE A 224 -7.89 6.72 -11.98
N LEU A 225 -6.90 7.37 -11.38
CA LEU A 225 -6.96 7.78 -9.97
C LEU A 225 -8.10 8.77 -9.72
N ALA A 226 -8.24 9.80 -10.57
CA ALA A 226 -9.32 10.78 -10.46
C ALA A 226 -10.71 10.14 -10.60
N ASN A 227 -10.90 9.21 -11.54
CA ASN A 227 -12.15 8.45 -11.70
C ASN A 227 -12.51 7.70 -10.39
N LYS A 228 -11.52 7.06 -9.78
CA LYS A 228 -11.65 6.31 -8.52
C LYS A 228 -11.95 7.22 -7.32
N GLU A 229 -11.25 8.35 -7.21
CA GLU A 229 -11.43 9.33 -6.12
C GLU A 229 -12.79 10.02 -6.17
N MET A 230 -13.29 10.32 -7.36
CA MET A 230 -14.65 10.84 -7.57
C MET A 230 -15.74 9.78 -7.33
N GLY A 231 -15.37 8.50 -7.19
CA GLY A 231 -16.33 7.41 -7.04
C GLY A 231 -17.20 7.21 -8.29
N LEU A 232 -16.67 7.49 -9.48
CA LEU A 232 -17.39 7.26 -10.73
C LEU A 232 -17.55 5.75 -10.94
N ASN A 233 -18.77 5.31 -11.26
CA ASN A 233 -19.09 3.88 -11.45
C ASN A 233 -19.05 3.48 -12.93
N SER A 234 -18.09 4.01 -13.68
CA SER A 234 -17.86 3.70 -15.08
C SER A 234 -16.38 3.43 -15.35
N GLY A 235 -16.13 2.53 -16.28
CA GLY A 235 -14.80 2.17 -16.74
C GLY A 235 -14.19 3.20 -17.66
N ILE A 236 -12.95 2.93 -18.05
CA ILE A 236 -12.14 3.76 -18.93
C ILE A 236 -11.65 2.89 -20.08
N VAL A 237 -11.76 3.37 -21.31
CA VAL A 237 -11.10 2.78 -22.48
C VAL A 237 -9.84 3.57 -22.80
N VAL A 238 -8.68 2.95 -22.66
CA VAL A 238 -7.39 3.47 -23.12
C VAL A 238 -7.07 2.77 -24.44
N ALA A 239 -7.34 3.46 -25.54
CA ALA A 239 -7.14 2.95 -26.89
C ALA A 239 -5.70 3.21 -27.35
N VAL A 240 -4.90 2.16 -27.48
CA VAL A 240 -3.48 2.18 -27.83
C VAL A 240 -3.31 1.78 -29.29
N PRO A 241 -2.83 2.67 -30.17
CA PRO A 241 -2.55 2.31 -31.56
C PRO A 241 -1.53 1.17 -31.67
N ILE A 242 -1.74 0.26 -32.63
CA ILE A 242 -0.75 -0.76 -32.99
C ILE A 242 0.57 -0.06 -33.40
N PRO A 243 1.75 -0.55 -32.96
CA PRO A 243 3.01 0.18 -33.17
C PRO A 243 3.50 0.15 -34.62
N GLU A 244 3.12 -0.86 -35.39
CA GLU A 244 3.54 -1.07 -36.77
C GLU A 244 2.35 -1.49 -37.62
N THR A 245 2.37 -1.15 -38.91
CA THR A 245 1.33 -1.56 -39.87
C THR A 245 1.70 -2.90 -40.50
N PHE A 246 0.90 -3.93 -40.23
CA PHE A 246 1.13 -5.30 -40.73
C PHE A 246 0.25 -5.68 -41.93
N VAL A 247 -0.91 -5.03 -42.04
CA VAL A 247 -1.91 -5.31 -43.07
C VAL A 247 -2.20 -4.02 -43.83
N ASP A 248 -2.29 -4.12 -45.15
CA ASP A 248 -2.71 -3.00 -46.00
C ASP A 248 -4.17 -2.60 -45.69
N GLU A 249 -4.44 -1.29 -45.66
CA GLU A 249 -5.75 -0.76 -45.26
C GLU A 249 -6.86 -1.16 -46.25
N ASP A 250 -6.59 -1.11 -47.55
CA ASP A 250 -7.55 -1.47 -48.58
C ASP A 250 -7.79 -2.99 -48.58
N GLU A 251 -6.73 -3.78 -48.47
CA GLU A 251 -6.82 -5.25 -48.33
C GLU A 251 -7.67 -5.66 -47.12
N LEU A 252 -7.43 -5.03 -45.97
CA LEU A 252 -8.17 -5.32 -44.74
C LEU A 252 -9.64 -4.94 -44.86
N LYS A 253 -9.94 -3.78 -45.45
CA LYS A 253 -11.31 -3.31 -45.62
C LYS A 253 -12.12 -4.25 -46.53
N ILE A 254 -11.54 -4.63 -47.67
CA ILE A 254 -12.14 -5.61 -48.59
C ILE A 254 -12.34 -6.95 -47.87
N GLY A 255 -11.35 -7.39 -47.10
CA GLY A 255 -11.42 -8.63 -46.34
C GLY A 255 -12.55 -8.65 -45.30
N ILE A 256 -12.71 -7.56 -44.56
CA ILE A 256 -13.79 -7.41 -43.56
C ILE A 256 -15.16 -7.35 -44.24
N GLU A 257 -15.33 -6.56 -45.31
CA GLU A 257 -16.60 -6.46 -46.03
C GLU A 257 -17.03 -7.80 -46.62
N SER A 258 -16.09 -8.54 -47.21
CA SER A 258 -16.31 -9.90 -47.72
C SER A 258 -16.69 -10.88 -46.61
N ALA A 259 -15.98 -10.83 -45.46
CA ALA A 259 -16.26 -11.70 -44.33
C ALA A 259 -17.64 -11.43 -43.70
N VAL A 260 -18.03 -10.16 -43.55
CA VAL A 260 -19.34 -9.76 -43.00
C VAL A 260 -20.46 -10.25 -43.91
N LYS A 261 -20.33 -10.03 -45.23
CA LYS A 261 -21.33 -10.51 -46.21
C LYS A 261 -21.48 -12.03 -46.18
N GLU A 262 -20.38 -12.77 -46.10
CA GLU A 262 -20.42 -14.23 -46.02
C GLU A 262 -21.06 -14.73 -44.71
N ALA A 263 -20.85 -14.03 -43.59
CA ALA A 263 -21.49 -14.35 -42.32
C ALA A 263 -23.02 -14.18 -42.40
N GLU A 264 -23.49 -13.11 -43.06
CA GLU A 264 -24.90 -12.86 -43.32
C GLU A 264 -25.51 -13.94 -44.23
N GLU A 265 -24.85 -14.27 -45.34
CA GLU A 265 -25.30 -15.31 -46.29
C GLU A 265 -25.39 -16.69 -45.62
N LYS A 266 -24.49 -16.98 -44.67
CA LYS A 266 -24.49 -18.23 -43.89
C LYS A 266 -25.41 -18.21 -42.66
N GLY A 267 -26.06 -17.08 -42.36
CA GLY A 267 -26.92 -16.93 -41.19
C GLY A 267 -26.18 -17.08 -39.86
N ILE A 268 -24.88 -16.73 -39.80
CA ILE A 268 -24.09 -16.76 -38.56
C ILE A 268 -24.51 -15.57 -37.72
N ILE A 269 -24.97 -15.82 -36.48
CA ILE A 269 -25.55 -14.80 -35.60
C ILE A 269 -25.00 -14.86 -34.17
N GLY A 270 -25.04 -13.73 -33.46
CA GLY A 270 -24.68 -13.63 -32.06
C GLY A 270 -23.21 -13.98 -31.76
N LYS A 271 -22.97 -14.81 -30.74
CA LYS A 271 -21.62 -15.04 -30.19
C LYS A 271 -20.62 -15.69 -31.16
N ASP A 272 -21.13 -16.32 -32.22
CA ASP A 272 -20.38 -17.08 -33.22
C ASP A 272 -19.90 -16.20 -34.40
N VAL A 273 -20.40 -14.96 -34.50
CA VAL A 273 -20.02 -14.00 -35.55
C VAL A 273 -18.54 -13.61 -35.43
N THR A 274 -18.08 -13.20 -34.24
CA THR A 274 -16.71 -12.71 -34.06
C THR A 274 -15.63 -13.75 -34.39
N PRO A 275 -15.69 -15.01 -33.87
CA PRO A 275 -14.70 -16.03 -34.23
C PRO A 275 -14.67 -16.33 -35.73
N PHE A 276 -15.83 -16.43 -36.37
CA PHE A 276 -15.94 -16.66 -37.81
C PHE A 276 -15.26 -15.53 -38.62
N LEU A 277 -15.56 -14.28 -38.28
CA LEU A 277 -15.01 -13.13 -38.99
C LEU A 277 -13.48 -13.01 -38.82
N LEU A 278 -12.95 -13.26 -37.62
CA LEU A 278 -11.51 -13.24 -37.37
C LEU A 278 -10.77 -14.35 -38.14
N GLU A 279 -11.33 -15.57 -38.17
CA GLU A 279 -10.76 -16.68 -38.94
C GLU A 279 -10.74 -16.35 -40.45
N LYS A 280 -11.82 -15.76 -40.96
CA LYS A 280 -11.92 -15.37 -42.37
C LYS A 280 -10.93 -14.27 -42.72
N VAL A 281 -10.81 -13.23 -41.90
CA VAL A 281 -9.83 -12.15 -42.10
C VAL A 281 -8.40 -12.71 -42.05
N SER A 282 -8.12 -13.66 -41.16
CA SER A 282 -6.82 -14.36 -41.12
C SER A 282 -6.50 -15.11 -42.41
N LYS A 283 -7.49 -15.77 -43.02
CA LYS A 283 -7.32 -16.46 -44.30
C LYS A 283 -7.12 -15.50 -45.47
N ILE A 284 -7.84 -14.38 -45.48
CA ILE A 284 -7.74 -13.39 -46.57
C ILE A 284 -6.40 -12.67 -46.54
N THR A 285 -5.87 -12.39 -45.35
CA THR A 285 -4.62 -11.64 -45.14
C THR A 285 -3.36 -12.51 -45.11
N ASP A 286 -3.47 -13.78 -45.52
CA ASP A 286 -2.38 -14.78 -45.49
C ASP A 286 -1.65 -14.85 -44.14
N GLY A 287 -2.41 -14.79 -43.04
CA GLY A 287 -1.88 -14.83 -41.67
C GLY A 287 -1.38 -13.51 -41.09
N LYS A 288 -1.21 -12.44 -41.89
CA LYS A 288 -0.72 -11.13 -41.41
C LYS A 288 -1.59 -10.51 -40.30
N SER A 289 -2.90 -10.72 -40.34
CA SER A 289 -3.77 -10.24 -39.26
C SER A 289 -3.57 -10.98 -37.93
N LEU A 290 -3.12 -12.25 -37.94
CA LEU A 290 -2.73 -12.96 -36.71
C LEU A 290 -1.46 -12.36 -36.13
N GLU A 291 -0.45 -12.08 -36.98
CA GLU A 291 0.78 -11.40 -36.56
C GLU A 291 0.48 -10.01 -35.97
N ALA A 292 -0.39 -9.25 -36.64
CA ALA A 292 -0.87 -7.96 -36.15
C ALA A 292 -1.58 -8.10 -34.79
N ASN A 293 -2.43 -9.12 -34.62
CA ASN A 293 -3.13 -9.39 -33.36
C ASN A 293 -2.16 -9.71 -32.20
N ILE A 294 -1.11 -10.47 -32.48
CA ILE A 294 -0.05 -10.76 -31.50
C ILE A 294 0.75 -9.49 -31.17
N ALA A 295 1.12 -8.69 -32.18
CA ALA A 295 1.88 -7.46 -31.97
C ALA A 295 1.10 -6.43 -31.15
N LEU A 296 -0.17 -6.19 -31.48
CA LEU A 296 -1.01 -5.24 -30.75
C LEU A 296 -1.24 -5.67 -29.30
N VAL A 297 -1.48 -6.97 -29.02
CA VAL A 297 -1.76 -7.39 -27.64
C VAL A 297 -0.52 -7.28 -26.76
N LYS A 298 0.67 -7.60 -27.31
CA LYS A 298 1.95 -7.38 -26.62
C LYS A 298 2.19 -5.90 -26.33
N HIS A 299 1.89 -5.03 -27.30
CA HIS A 299 2.01 -3.58 -27.11
C HIS A 299 1.03 -3.06 -26.04
N ASN A 300 -0.22 -3.52 -26.06
CA ASN A 300 -1.21 -3.19 -25.04
C ASN A 300 -0.77 -3.67 -23.65
N ALA A 301 -0.17 -4.87 -23.56
CA ALA A 301 0.37 -5.40 -22.30
C ALA A 301 1.52 -4.55 -21.76
N LEU A 302 2.43 -4.10 -22.63
CA LEU A 302 3.51 -3.20 -22.25
C LEU A 302 2.98 -1.88 -21.71
N ILE A 303 2.08 -1.21 -22.45
CA ILE A 303 1.52 0.08 -22.04
C ILE A 303 0.64 -0.06 -20.80
N GLY A 304 -0.24 -1.06 -20.75
CA GLY A 304 -1.11 -1.29 -19.61
C GLY A 304 -0.36 -1.64 -18.33
N SER A 305 0.75 -2.38 -18.43
CA SER A 305 1.60 -2.66 -17.26
C SER A 305 2.31 -1.40 -16.76
N ARG A 306 2.80 -0.54 -17.66
CA ARG A 306 3.38 0.76 -17.26
C ARG A 306 2.36 1.68 -16.60
N ILE A 307 1.12 1.70 -17.10
CA ILE A 307 0.01 2.42 -16.47
C ILE A 307 -0.28 1.85 -15.07
N ALA A 308 -0.38 0.52 -14.93
CA ALA A 308 -0.63 -0.11 -13.64
C ALA A 308 0.49 0.16 -12.62
N TYR A 309 1.75 0.12 -13.05
CA TYR A 309 2.90 0.45 -12.23
C TYR A 309 2.87 1.91 -11.75
N GLU A 310 2.65 2.86 -12.66
CA GLU A 310 2.58 4.28 -12.32
C GLU A 310 1.35 4.60 -11.45
N LEU A 311 0.22 3.94 -11.72
CA LEU A 311 -0.97 4.03 -10.88
C LEU A 311 -0.71 3.51 -9.47
N ALA A 312 -0.04 2.37 -9.32
CA ALA A 312 0.33 1.85 -8.01
C ALA A 312 1.22 2.86 -7.28
N LYS A 313 2.30 3.34 -7.92
CA LYS A 313 3.20 4.38 -7.39
C LYS A 313 2.48 5.64 -6.91
N LYS A 314 1.43 6.09 -7.62
CA LYS A 314 0.59 7.25 -7.26
C LYS A 314 -0.50 6.94 -6.21
N SER A 315 -1.03 5.70 -6.21
CA SER A 315 -2.10 5.23 -5.30
C SER A 315 -1.57 4.74 -3.95
N HIS A 316 -0.28 4.42 -3.88
CA HIS A 316 0.41 4.54 -2.61
C HIS A 316 0.27 6.00 -2.22
N PRO A 317 -0.29 6.32 -1.03
CA PRO A 317 0.11 7.58 -0.45
C PRO A 317 1.63 7.54 -0.52
N LYS A 318 2.25 8.52 -1.19
CA LYS A 318 3.57 8.97 -0.73
C LYS A 318 3.39 8.92 0.77
N ALA A 319 4.09 8.03 1.48
CA ALA A 319 4.15 8.11 2.94
C ALA A 319 4.27 9.60 3.17
N VAL A 320 3.24 10.21 3.78
CA VAL A 320 3.10 11.66 3.84
C VAL A 320 4.51 12.09 4.16
N VAL A 321 5.18 12.72 3.18
CA VAL A 321 6.56 13.11 3.37
C VAL A 321 6.35 14.18 4.39
N GLY A 322 6.45 13.78 5.66
CA GLY A 322 6.26 14.63 6.81
C GLY A 322 7.08 15.82 6.46
N ASN A 323 6.35 16.92 6.21
CA ASN A 323 6.78 18.13 5.56
C ASN A 323 8.31 18.24 5.61
N GLN A 324 9.03 17.92 4.51
CA GLN A 324 10.48 17.61 4.57
C GLN A 324 11.18 18.47 5.62
N THR A 325 11.34 17.93 6.82
CA THR A 325 11.99 18.69 7.88
C THR A 325 13.41 18.83 7.39
N LYS A 326 13.96 20.05 7.39
CA LYS A 326 15.38 20.27 7.04
C LYS A 326 16.31 19.32 7.81
N SER A 327 15.88 18.86 8.98
CA SER A 327 16.56 17.88 9.82
C SER A 327 16.10 16.44 9.53
N ARG A 328 17.03 15.57 9.14
CA ARG A 328 16.87 14.12 8.97
C ARG A 328 17.65 13.40 10.07
N PRO A 329 17.10 12.37 10.74
CA PRO A 329 17.93 11.54 11.61
C PRO A 329 18.94 10.74 10.76
N VAL A 330 20.15 10.54 11.28
CA VAL A 330 21.17 9.74 10.60
C VAL A 330 21.25 8.37 11.25
N ILE A 331 21.27 7.32 10.44
CA ILE A 331 21.36 5.94 10.92
C ILE A 331 22.50 5.27 10.17
N ILE A 332 23.51 4.78 10.88
CA ILE A 332 24.69 4.14 10.31
C ILE A 332 24.76 2.71 10.84
N GLY A 333 24.64 1.72 9.95
CA GLY A 333 24.63 0.33 10.41
C GLY A 333 24.54 -0.69 9.29
N GLY A 334 24.62 -1.95 9.68
CA GLY A 334 24.66 -3.07 8.75
C GLY A 334 23.32 -3.34 8.08
N THR A 335 23.38 -3.72 6.82
CA THR A 335 22.30 -4.41 6.10
C THR A 335 22.75 -5.84 5.80
N VAL A 336 21.84 -6.81 5.83
CA VAL A 336 22.14 -8.24 5.68
C VAL A 336 21.01 -8.92 4.90
N LEU A 337 21.34 -9.88 4.04
CA LEU A 337 20.37 -10.85 3.54
C LEU A 337 20.42 -12.11 4.41
N ASP A 338 19.34 -12.41 5.11
CA ASP A 338 19.20 -13.63 5.89
C ASP A 338 18.63 -14.73 5.00
N ILE A 339 19.36 -15.84 4.86
CA ILE A 339 18.94 -17.01 4.12
C ILE A 339 18.84 -18.17 5.10
N THR A 340 17.65 -18.72 5.27
CA THR A 340 17.37 -19.82 6.19
C THR A 340 16.96 -21.06 5.41
N PHE A 341 17.59 -22.18 5.72
CA PHE A 341 17.25 -23.50 5.19
C PHE A 341 16.68 -24.34 6.33
N LYS A 342 15.46 -24.83 6.19
CA LYS A 342 14.80 -25.69 7.19
C LYS A 342 14.68 -27.11 6.67
N THR A 343 15.21 -28.08 7.41
CA THR A 343 15.14 -29.50 6.99
C THR A 343 13.73 -30.08 7.14
N ALA A 344 13.36 -30.96 6.21
CA ALA A 344 12.08 -31.69 6.22
C ALA A 344 12.20 -33.10 6.82
N ALA A 345 13.41 -33.55 7.17
CA ALA A 345 13.68 -34.92 7.59
C ALA A 345 13.24 -35.18 9.04
N GLU A 346 12.64 -36.36 9.31
CA GLU A 346 12.28 -36.78 10.67
C GLU A 346 13.50 -37.06 11.56
N LYS A 347 14.64 -37.39 10.95
CA LYS A 347 15.95 -37.62 11.58
C LYS A 347 16.84 -36.38 11.42
N GLU A 348 17.82 -36.23 12.31
CA GLU A 348 18.82 -35.15 12.27
C GLU A 348 19.43 -34.95 10.88
N ALA A 349 19.69 -33.69 10.52
CA ALA A 349 20.32 -33.32 9.27
C ALA A 349 21.66 -34.06 9.11
N MET A 350 21.79 -34.88 8.07
CA MET A 350 23.02 -35.63 7.84
C MET A 350 24.06 -34.76 7.13
N ILE A 351 25.13 -34.40 7.84
CA ILE A 351 26.18 -33.44 7.44
C ILE A 351 26.98 -33.89 6.18
N SER A 352 26.83 -35.14 5.73
CA SER A 352 27.60 -35.69 4.60
C SER A 352 26.75 -36.08 3.38
N THR A 353 25.47 -35.68 3.34
CA THR A 353 24.60 -35.94 2.18
C THR A 353 23.56 -34.83 2.01
N SER A 354 22.88 -34.82 0.86
CA SER A 354 21.78 -33.88 0.62
C SER A 354 20.56 -34.26 1.47
N THR A 355 20.05 -33.30 2.24
CA THR A 355 18.83 -33.46 3.03
C THR A 355 17.73 -32.58 2.41
N PRO A 356 16.55 -33.13 2.06
CA PRO A 356 15.43 -32.32 1.60
C PRO A 356 15.00 -31.26 2.63
N GLY A 357 14.63 -30.07 2.15
CA GLY A 357 14.24 -28.96 3.01
C GLY A 357 13.66 -27.79 2.23
N GLU A 358 13.25 -26.77 2.97
CA GLU A 358 12.68 -25.52 2.47
C GLU A 358 13.68 -24.37 2.63
N LYS A 359 13.65 -23.43 1.69
CA LYS A 359 14.47 -22.21 1.71
C LYS A 359 13.55 -21.01 1.96
N SER A 360 13.97 -20.12 2.85
CA SER A 360 13.34 -18.81 3.06
C SER A 360 14.39 -17.70 3.10
N GLU A 361 14.06 -16.53 2.57
CA GLU A 361 14.92 -15.35 2.59
C GLU A 361 14.23 -14.19 3.28
N SER A 362 14.97 -13.39 4.04
CA SER A 362 14.50 -12.14 4.63
C SER A 362 15.57 -11.06 4.61
N MET A 363 15.13 -9.81 4.46
CA MET A 363 16.02 -8.64 4.51
C MET A 363 16.24 -8.27 5.99
N GLY A 364 17.45 -8.49 6.47
CA GLY A 364 17.87 -8.30 7.85
C GLY A 364 18.88 -7.16 8.03
N GLY A 365 19.46 -7.11 9.23
CA GLY A 365 20.39 -6.06 9.65
C GLY A 365 19.75 -5.05 10.60
N VAL A 366 20.39 -4.85 11.75
CA VAL A 366 19.87 -3.98 12.82
C VAL A 366 19.76 -2.54 12.33
N GLY A 367 20.83 -1.97 11.77
CA GLY A 367 20.79 -0.63 11.17
C GLY A 367 19.68 -0.47 10.13
N ARG A 368 19.52 -1.45 9.24
CA ARG A 368 18.45 -1.47 8.22
C ARG A 368 17.06 -1.48 8.85
N ASN A 369 16.83 -2.34 9.84
CA ASN A 369 15.55 -2.46 10.53
C ASN A 369 15.19 -1.18 11.30
N VAL A 370 16.17 -0.58 11.99
CA VAL A 370 16.01 0.70 12.71
C VAL A 370 15.68 1.82 11.72
N ALA A 371 16.37 1.87 10.58
CA ALA A 371 16.12 2.87 9.54
C ALA A 371 14.74 2.72 8.91
N GLU A 372 14.38 1.51 8.49
CA GLU A 372 13.06 1.22 7.94
C GLU A 372 11.95 1.55 8.97
N ALA A 373 12.13 1.19 10.23
CA ALA A 373 11.16 1.51 11.28
C ALA A 373 11.01 3.02 11.50
N CYS A 374 12.12 3.77 11.51
CA CYS A 374 12.13 5.23 11.57
C CYS A 374 11.32 5.83 10.42
N PHE A 375 11.53 5.33 9.20
CA PHE A 375 10.77 5.74 8.02
C PHE A 375 9.27 5.40 8.15
N ARG A 376 8.93 4.19 8.60
CA ARG A 376 7.54 3.73 8.72
C ARG A 376 6.71 4.50 9.74
N VAL A 377 7.33 5.09 10.75
CA VAL A 377 6.65 5.97 11.73
C VAL A 377 6.57 7.44 11.31
N GLY A 378 6.97 7.77 10.08
CA GLY A 378 6.90 9.12 9.52
C GLY A 378 8.22 9.91 9.54
N GLY A 379 9.34 9.27 9.88
CA GLY A 379 10.67 9.87 9.76
C GLY A 379 11.21 9.85 8.32
N ASN A 380 12.26 10.63 8.07
CA ASN A 380 13.00 10.62 6.80
C ASN A 380 14.51 10.39 7.05
N PRO A 381 14.91 9.19 7.49
CA PRO A 381 16.30 8.95 7.86
C PRO A 381 17.25 9.06 6.67
N LEU A 382 18.46 9.58 6.91
CA LEU A 382 19.62 9.30 6.06
C LEU A 382 20.25 8.00 6.55
N TYR A 383 20.04 6.91 5.80
CA TYR A 383 20.59 5.60 6.14
C TYR A 383 21.89 5.32 5.40
N ILE A 384 22.98 5.26 6.16
CA ILE A 384 24.34 5.06 5.64
C ILE A 384 24.73 3.60 5.85
N SER A 385 24.89 2.88 4.75
CA SER A 385 25.24 1.46 4.73
C SER A 385 25.99 1.07 3.46
N ALA A 386 26.28 -0.21 3.27
CA ALA A 386 26.89 -0.73 2.06
C ALA A 386 26.30 -2.08 1.63
N VAL A 387 26.15 -2.26 0.32
CA VAL A 387 25.78 -3.52 -0.33
C VAL A 387 26.79 -3.84 -1.44
N GLY A 388 26.86 -5.10 -1.82
CA GLY A 388 27.70 -5.56 -2.91
C GLY A 388 27.09 -5.27 -4.29
N THR A 389 27.91 -5.44 -5.33
CA THR A 389 27.49 -5.41 -6.74
C THR A 389 26.74 -6.69 -7.18
N ASP A 390 26.45 -7.59 -6.25
CA ASP A 390 25.75 -8.85 -6.48
C ASP A 390 24.21 -8.69 -6.48
N SER A 391 23.52 -9.77 -6.84
CA SER A 391 22.05 -9.82 -6.88
C SER A 391 21.42 -9.64 -5.50
N CYS A 392 22.13 -10.00 -4.42
CA CYS A 392 21.65 -9.83 -3.05
C CYS A 392 21.57 -8.34 -2.71
N GLY A 393 22.60 -7.58 -3.08
CA GLY A 393 22.64 -6.13 -2.89
C GLY A 393 21.53 -5.42 -3.67
N SER A 394 21.32 -5.83 -4.92
CA SER A 394 20.23 -5.32 -5.76
C SER A 394 18.85 -5.61 -5.15
N SER A 395 18.66 -6.80 -4.59
CA SER A 395 17.39 -7.20 -3.93
C SER A 395 17.10 -6.38 -2.68
N ILE A 396 18.12 -6.05 -1.87
CA ILE A 396 17.98 -5.17 -0.69
C ILE A 396 17.55 -3.77 -1.12
N LEU A 397 18.23 -3.20 -2.12
CA LEU A 397 17.93 -1.85 -2.62
C LEU A 397 16.52 -1.79 -3.20
N GLU A 398 16.15 -2.75 -4.06
CA GLU A 398 14.81 -2.82 -4.64
C GLU A 398 13.72 -2.96 -3.56
N SER A 399 13.97 -3.80 -2.54
CA SER A 399 13.04 -3.96 -1.41
C SER A 399 12.81 -2.63 -0.67
N LEU A 400 13.86 -1.85 -0.39
CA LEU A 400 13.74 -0.56 0.28
C LEU A 400 13.10 0.51 -0.63
N SER A 401 13.55 0.62 -1.87
CA SER A 401 12.97 1.56 -2.84
C SER A 401 11.48 1.28 -3.11
N SER A 402 11.06 0.01 -3.09
CA SER A 402 9.66 -0.38 -3.30
C SER A 402 8.68 0.18 -2.26
N ILE A 403 9.17 0.47 -1.04
CA ILE A 403 8.37 1.11 0.02
C ILE A 403 8.55 2.63 0.05
N GLY A 404 9.28 3.22 -0.91
CA GLY A 404 9.57 4.65 -0.97
C GLY A 404 10.70 5.11 -0.04
N PHE A 405 11.51 4.19 0.48
CA PHE A 405 12.65 4.51 1.33
C PHE A 405 13.78 5.11 0.48
N ASP A 406 14.41 6.19 0.96
CA ASP A 406 15.56 6.81 0.31
C ASP A 406 16.83 5.96 0.48
N THR A 407 17.28 5.34 -0.61
CA THR A 407 18.46 4.47 -0.62
C THR A 407 19.76 5.19 -1.00
N SER A 408 19.75 6.53 -1.15
CA SER A 408 20.92 7.30 -1.63
C SER A 408 22.15 7.18 -0.73
N GLY A 409 21.96 6.99 0.59
CA GLY A 409 23.05 6.76 1.54
C GLY A 409 23.63 5.33 1.54
N ILE A 410 23.05 4.39 0.77
CA ILE A 410 23.52 3.00 0.69
C ILE A 410 24.54 2.88 -0.45
N ARG A 411 25.80 2.61 -0.10
CA ARG A 411 26.90 2.51 -1.06
C ARG A 411 26.93 1.14 -1.72
N VAL A 412 27.04 1.11 -3.06
CA VAL A 412 27.27 -0.14 -3.81
C VAL A 412 28.77 -0.29 -4.04
N ILE A 413 29.38 -1.32 -3.43
CA ILE A 413 30.84 -1.52 -3.46
C ILE A 413 31.22 -2.92 -3.95
N ASN A 414 32.47 -3.07 -4.40
CA ASN A 414 32.99 -4.35 -4.92
C ASN A 414 33.42 -5.30 -3.79
N THR A 415 32.51 -5.60 -2.87
CA THR A 415 32.62 -6.61 -1.81
C THR A 415 31.29 -7.33 -1.74
N PRO A 416 31.22 -8.67 -1.56
CA PRO A 416 29.95 -9.37 -1.47
C PRO A 416 29.02 -8.78 -0.41
N THR A 417 27.73 -8.67 -0.74
CA THR A 417 26.68 -8.25 0.19
C THR A 417 26.71 -9.14 1.43
N ALA A 418 26.46 -8.56 2.60
CA ALA A 418 26.44 -9.34 3.83
C ALA A 418 25.32 -10.38 3.78
N ILE A 419 25.67 -11.63 4.11
CA ILE A 419 24.71 -12.74 4.14
C ILE A 419 24.85 -13.47 5.47
N TYR A 420 23.71 -13.74 6.09
CA TYR A 420 23.59 -14.69 7.20
C TYR A 420 22.89 -15.95 6.69
N ASN A 421 23.60 -17.06 6.65
CA ASN A 421 23.05 -18.35 6.24
C ASN A 421 22.83 -19.24 7.46
N ALA A 422 21.58 -19.64 7.72
CA ALA A 422 21.24 -20.55 8.82
C ALA A 422 20.65 -21.87 8.31
N LEU A 423 21.10 -22.98 8.89
CA LEU A 423 20.50 -24.29 8.73
C LEU A 423 19.72 -24.63 10.01
N LEU A 424 18.43 -24.84 9.87
CA LEU A 424 17.52 -25.20 10.94
C LEU A 424 17.07 -26.67 10.84
N ASP A 425 16.85 -27.30 11.99
CA ASP A 425 16.22 -28.60 12.07
C ASP A 425 14.71 -28.53 11.71
N LYS A 426 14.01 -29.67 11.73
CA LYS A 426 12.56 -29.73 11.45
C LYS A 426 11.71 -28.91 12.44
N ASN A 427 12.20 -28.69 13.66
CA ASN A 427 11.53 -27.93 14.70
C ASN A 427 11.80 -26.42 14.57
N GLY A 428 12.78 -26.02 13.75
CA GLY A 428 13.21 -24.64 13.60
C GLY A 428 14.37 -24.25 14.52
N GLU A 429 15.00 -25.22 15.18
CA GLU A 429 16.19 -25.00 16.02
C GLU A 429 17.46 -24.88 15.15
N LEU A 430 18.36 -23.98 15.54
CA LEU A 430 19.59 -23.72 14.79
C LEU A 430 20.57 -24.90 14.89
N VAL A 431 20.90 -25.50 13.75
CA VAL A 431 21.93 -26.55 13.64
C VAL A 431 23.30 -25.92 13.40
N ALA A 432 23.39 -25.05 12.39
CA ALA A 432 24.62 -24.35 12.04
C ALA A 432 24.30 -23.04 11.32
N ALA A 433 25.20 -22.05 11.43
CA ALA A 433 25.11 -20.84 10.63
C ALA A 433 26.49 -20.40 10.14
N VAL A 434 26.52 -19.76 8.97
CA VAL A 434 27.69 -19.08 8.41
C VAL A 434 27.29 -17.65 8.05
N ALA A 435 28.04 -16.68 8.55
CA ALA A 435 27.79 -15.28 8.33
C ALA A 435 28.99 -14.64 7.63
N ASP A 436 28.78 -14.02 6.46
CA ASP A 436 29.77 -13.12 5.85
C ASP A 436 29.31 -11.68 6.08
N MET A 437 30.04 -10.96 6.93
CA MET A 437 29.70 -9.59 7.36
C MET A 437 30.81 -8.60 7.02
N ARG A 438 31.83 -8.99 6.25
CA ARG A 438 33.05 -8.19 6.00
C ARG A 438 32.78 -6.87 5.30
N ILE A 439 31.67 -6.76 4.58
CA ILE A 439 31.25 -5.52 3.93
C ILE A 439 30.93 -4.42 4.96
N HIS A 440 30.55 -4.78 6.20
CA HIS A 440 30.23 -3.80 7.24
C HIS A 440 31.46 -2.97 7.65
N ASP A 441 32.67 -3.53 7.56
CA ASP A 441 33.92 -2.80 7.77
C ASP A 441 34.22 -1.77 6.66
N GLN A 442 33.50 -1.85 5.54
CA GLN A 442 33.64 -0.99 4.37
C GLN A 442 32.43 -0.08 4.15
N ILE A 443 31.48 -0.02 5.10
CA ILE A 443 30.37 0.96 5.05
C ILE A 443 30.94 2.36 4.88
N ILE A 444 32.06 2.66 5.57
CA ILE A 444 32.80 3.91 5.46
C ILE A 444 34.29 3.59 5.30
N PRO A 445 35.00 4.12 4.29
CA PRO A 445 36.43 3.87 4.13
C PRO A 445 37.26 4.42 5.31
N THR A 446 37.73 3.55 6.21
CA THR A 446 38.47 3.97 7.41
C THR A 446 39.95 4.30 7.16
N LYS A 447 40.31 4.84 5.99
CA LYS A 447 41.72 5.12 5.63
C LYS A 447 42.37 6.19 6.51
N TYR A 448 41.57 7.02 7.17
CA TYR A 448 42.01 8.20 7.94
C TYR A 448 41.84 8.01 9.46
N THR A 449 42.43 8.92 10.24
CA THR A 449 42.22 9.02 11.70
C THR A 449 40.86 9.63 12.04
N GLU A 450 40.38 10.53 11.18
CA GLU A 450 39.08 11.21 11.30
C GLU A 450 38.05 10.60 10.34
N LEU A 451 36.79 10.99 10.52
CA LEU A 451 35.69 10.63 9.62
C LEU A 451 35.92 11.29 8.25
N ASP A 452 35.62 10.60 7.15
CA ASP A 452 35.79 11.13 5.80
C ASP A 452 35.05 12.47 5.59
N GLU A 453 35.71 13.49 5.03
CA GLU A 453 35.14 14.84 4.84
C GLU A 453 33.84 14.84 4.02
N THR A 454 33.74 13.94 3.03
CA THR A 454 32.53 13.77 2.22
C THR A 454 31.39 13.28 3.08
N LEU A 455 31.65 12.30 3.93
CA LEU A 455 30.66 11.76 4.85
C LEU A 455 30.27 12.77 5.92
N GLN A 456 31.23 13.53 6.46
CA GLN A 456 30.92 14.62 7.39
C GLN A 456 29.96 15.62 6.73
N SER A 457 30.23 15.99 5.48
CA SER A 457 29.37 16.90 4.70
C SER A 457 27.98 16.30 4.48
N GLU A 458 27.89 15.03 4.06
CA GLU A 458 26.63 14.29 3.86
C GLU A 458 25.78 14.27 5.15
N ILE A 459 26.41 14.01 6.30
CA ILE A 459 25.77 14.02 7.61
C ILE A 459 25.30 15.44 7.96
N MET A 460 26.14 16.47 7.80
CA MET A 460 25.79 17.85 8.19
C MET A 460 24.73 18.48 7.28
N GLU A 461 24.72 18.17 5.98
CA GLU A 461 23.65 18.58 5.06
C GLU A 461 22.27 18.10 5.52
N SER A 462 22.24 16.96 6.21
CA SER A 462 21.03 16.38 6.77
C SER A 462 20.56 17.05 8.08
N SER A 463 21.36 17.98 8.65
CA SER A 463 21.08 18.71 9.89
C SER A 463 20.49 17.83 11.03
N PRO A 464 21.12 16.70 11.37
CA PRO A 464 20.56 15.71 12.29
C PRO A 464 20.57 16.22 13.73
N LYS A 465 19.55 15.89 14.51
CA LYS A 465 19.62 16.02 15.97
C LYS A 465 20.14 14.75 16.64
N ILE A 466 20.10 13.62 15.92
CA ILE A 466 20.50 12.32 16.40
C ILE A 466 21.19 11.51 15.30
N ILE A 467 22.27 10.83 15.69
CA ILE A 467 22.92 9.76 14.94
C ILE A 467 22.67 8.45 15.70
N ALA A 468 22.14 7.43 15.04
CA ALA A 468 22.00 6.09 15.60
C ALA A 468 23.00 5.14 14.93
N VAL A 469 23.73 4.39 15.74
CA VAL A 469 24.68 3.38 15.30
C VAL A 469 24.37 2.02 15.90
N ASP A 470 24.65 0.95 15.17
CA ASP A 470 24.54 -0.41 15.67
C ASP A 470 25.91 -1.00 16.05
N GLY A 471 25.90 -2.07 16.84
CA GLY A 471 27.13 -2.77 17.27
C GLY A 471 27.88 -3.51 16.15
N ASN A 472 27.38 -3.51 14.90
CA ASN A 472 28.08 -4.17 13.78
C ASN A 472 29.28 -3.35 13.29
N LEU A 473 29.27 -2.03 13.50
CA LEU A 473 30.36 -1.16 13.09
C LEU A 473 31.69 -1.51 13.78
N SER A 474 32.80 -1.24 13.10
CA SER A 474 34.14 -1.46 13.67
C SER A 474 34.41 -0.49 14.83
N PRO A 475 35.19 -0.88 15.86
CA PRO A 475 35.52 0.01 16.97
C PRO A 475 36.14 1.34 16.54
N LYS A 476 36.98 1.30 15.50
CA LYS A 476 37.58 2.51 14.90
C LYS A 476 36.50 3.46 14.37
N LEU A 477 35.54 2.94 13.60
CA LEU A 477 34.48 3.75 13.03
C LEU A 477 33.53 4.30 14.10
N LEU A 478 33.18 3.49 15.11
CA LEU A 478 32.37 3.94 16.24
C LEU A 478 33.04 5.10 16.99
N SER A 479 34.35 5.02 17.23
CA SER A 479 35.11 6.11 17.86
C SER A 479 35.09 7.38 17.02
N GLN A 480 35.23 7.28 15.69
CA GLN A 480 35.18 8.43 14.79
C GLN A 480 33.80 9.10 14.76
N ILE A 481 32.72 8.30 14.71
CA ILE A 481 31.35 8.81 14.75
C ILE A 481 31.06 9.45 16.11
N SER A 482 31.51 8.85 17.21
CA SER A 482 31.33 9.40 18.56
C SER A 482 32.02 10.74 18.75
N GLN A 483 33.27 10.86 18.28
CA GLN A 483 33.97 12.14 18.30
C GLN A 483 33.26 13.20 17.44
N PHE A 484 32.89 12.84 16.20
CA PHE A 484 32.19 13.75 15.30
C PHE A 484 30.84 14.23 15.87
N ALA A 485 30.05 13.34 16.46
CA ALA A 485 28.76 13.67 17.07
C ALA A 485 28.94 14.66 18.24
N LYS A 486 29.95 14.43 19.08
CA LYS A 486 30.30 15.31 20.20
C LYS A 486 30.74 16.70 19.73
N GLU A 487 31.62 16.78 18.74
CA GLU A 487 32.13 18.04 18.19
C GLU A 487 31.01 18.90 17.56
N ASN A 488 29.99 18.25 16.99
CA ASN A 488 28.86 18.91 16.34
C ASN A 488 27.60 19.01 17.21
N ASN A 489 27.68 18.61 18.48
CA ASN A 489 26.55 18.62 19.44
C ASN A 489 25.31 17.87 18.91
N ILE A 490 25.54 16.69 18.33
CA ILE A 490 24.51 15.76 17.83
C ILE A 490 24.41 14.60 18.82
N GLN A 491 23.19 14.20 19.19
CA GLN A 491 23.02 13.06 20.11
C GLN A 491 23.44 11.76 19.46
N LEU A 492 24.23 10.94 20.15
CA LEU A 492 24.60 9.60 19.70
C LEU A 492 23.79 8.53 20.43
N LEU A 493 23.03 7.74 19.67
CA LEU A 493 22.37 6.53 20.15
C LEU A 493 23.13 5.29 19.70
N PHE A 494 23.42 4.39 20.64
CA PHE A 494 24.03 3.09 20.39
C PHE A 494 23.04 1.94 20.64
N GLU A 495 22.79 1.15 19.60
CA GLU A 495 22.00 -0.08 19.64
C GLU A 495 22.95 -1.30 19.68
N PRO A 496 23.00 -2.09 20.77
CA PRO A 496 24.09 -3.03 20.99
C PRO A 496 24.16 -4.27 20.07
N THR A 497 23.09 -4.59 19.34
CA THR A 497 22.96 -5.70 18.37
C THR A 497 23.06 -7.12 18.96
N SER A 498 24.01 -7.37 19.87
CA SER A 498 24.21 -8.66 20.52
C SER A 498 25.10 -8.51 21.76
N VAL A 499 25.07 -9.51 22.64
CA VAL A 499 25.92 -9.58 23.85
C VAL A 499 27.41 -9.39 23.53
N GLN A 500 27.94 -9.98 22.46
CA GLN A 500 29.35 -9.86 22.09
C GLN A 500 29.71 -8.46 21.55
N LYS A 501 28.75 -7.79 20.90
CA LYS A 501 28.98 -6.48 20.25
C LYS A 501 28.71 -5.31 21.20
N CYS A 502 27.94 -5.53 22.27
CA CYS A 502 27.58 -4.46 23.20
C CYS A 502 28.80 -3.84 23.90
N GLU A 503 29.87 -4.61 24.14
CA GLU A 503 31.07 -4.14 24.86
C GLU A 503 31.72 -2.92 24.20
N LYS A 504 31.60 -2.80 22.86
CA LYS A 504 32.16 -1.69 22.08
C LYS A 504 31.67 -0.32 22.53
N VAL A 505 30.50 -0.25 23.18
CA VAL A 505 29.96 1.01 23.69
C VAL A 505 30.80 1.59 24.83
N LEU A 506 31.60 0.77 25.53
CA LEU A 506 32.45 1.20 26.63
C LEU A 506 33.61 2.08 26.15
N ASP A 507 34.03 1.91 24.90
CA ASP A 507 35.12 2.63 24.25
C ASP A 507 34.69 3.95 23.59
N ILE A 508 33.40 4.30 23.64
CA ILE A 508 32.86 5.52 23.04
C ILE A 508 32.03 6.34 24.03
N GLU A 509 31.78 7.60 23.69
CA GLU A 509 30.80 8.44 24.38
C GLU A 509 29.48 8.39 23.61
N ALA A 510 28.54 7.58 24.10
CA ALA A 510 27.16 7.53 23.61
C ALA A 510 26.22 8.22 24.60
N ASP A 511 25.34 9.09 24.09
CA ASP A 511 24.36 9.80 24.90
C ASP A 511 23.21 8.89 25.33
N ILE A 512 22.83 7.94 24.46
CA ILE A 512 21.71 7.03 24.66
C ILE A 512 22.16 5.61 24.33
N ILE A 513 21.90 4.67 25.24
CA ILE A 513 22.05 3.24 24.95
C ILE A 513 20.70 2.54 25.04
N THR A 514 20.50 1.54 24.19
CA THR A 514 19.22 0.83 24.05
C THR A 514 19.38 -0.69 24.25
N PRO A 515 19.98 -1.17 25.36
CA PRO A 515 20.24 -2.60 25.54
C PRO A 515 18.96 -3.40 25.81
N ASP A 516 18.95 -4.67 25.41
CA ASP A 516 18.05 -5.66 25.99
C ASP A 516 18.55 -6.17 27.37
N LEU A 517 17.78 -7.05 28.00
CA LEU A 517 18.15 -7.60 29.32
C LEU A 517 19.44 -8.44 29.31
N TYR A 518 19.78 -9.12 28.22
CA TYR A 518 20.98 -9.94 28.13
C TYR A 518 22.22 -9.07 27.94
N GLU A 519 22.13 -8.08 27.06
CA GLU A 519 23.17 -7.09 26.81
C GLU A 519 23.42 -6.23 28.04
N ALA A 520 22.36 -5.75 28.71
CA ALA A 520 22.47 -4.96 29.93
C ALA A 520 23.15 -5.71 31.07
N ARG A 521 22.85 -7.01 31.24
CA ARG A 521 23.54 -7.87 32.22
C ARG A 521 25.02 -8.01 31.92
N HIS A 522 25.36 -8.15 30.65
CA HIS A 522 26.75 -8.29 30.22
C HIS A 522 27.55 -7.01 30.46
N LEU A 523 27.01 -5.86 30.03
CA LEU A 523 27.58 -4.55 30.31
C LEU A 523 27.72 -4.28 31.82
N ALA A 524 26.70 -4.62 32.62
CA ALA A 524 26.76 -4.44 34.07
C ALA A 524 27.90 -5.25 34.72
N LYS A 525 28.19 -6.47 34.24
CA LYS A 525 29.32 -7.28 34.72
C LYS A 525 30.68 -6.68 34.34
N LEU A 526 30.78 -6.07 33.17
CA LEU A 526 32.01 -5.40 32.72
C LEU A 526 32.26 -4.10 33.52
N ILE A 527 31.20 -3.35 33.83
CA ILE A 527 31.28 -2.11 34.61
C ILE A 527 31.53 -2.41 36.10
N ASN A 528 30.85 -3.41 36.66
CA ASN A 528 31.03 -3.84 38.04
C ASN A 528 31.12 -5.37 38.14
N PRO A 529 32.35 -5.94 38.13
CA PRO A 529 32.58 -7.38 38.17
C PRO A 529 32.03 -8.09 39.43
N THR A 530 31.77 -7.35 40.51
CA THR A 530 31.26 -7.90 41.77
C THR A 530 29.73 -7.97 41.82
N ALA A 531 29.04 -7.44 40.81
CA ALA A 531 27.59 -7.42 40.76
C ALA A 531 27.01 -8.83 40.50
N PHE A 532 26.35 -9.40 41.51
CA PHE A 532 25.59 -10.64 41.39
C PHE A 532 24.26 -10.39 40.67
N THR A 533 24.09 -10.95 39.47
CA THR A 533 22.86 -10.79 38.66
C THR A 533 22.22 -12.15 38.38
N LYS A 534 21.49 -12.70 39.36
CA LYS A 534 20.46 -13.73 39.12
C LYS A 534 19.16 -12.99 38.88
N ILE A 535 18.58 -13.03 37.68
CA ILE A 535 17.56 -12.05 37.27
C ILE A 535 16.32 -12.66 36.57
N GLU A 536 15.13 -12.50 37.16
CA GLU A 536 13.79 -12.78 36.61
C GLU A 536 12.68 -11.71 36.92
N THR A 537 12.97 -10.60 37.64
CA THR A 537 11.99 -9.65 38.20
C THR A 537 12.25 -8.16 37.93
N LYS A 538 11.20 -7.31 38.06
CA LYS A 538 11.24 -5.83 37.92
C LYS A 538 12.26 -5.15 38.86
N ARG A 539 12.58 -5.76 40.00
CA ARG A 539 13.55 -5.24 40.98
C ARG A 539 14.96 -5.22 40.41
N GLU A 540 15.29 -6.21 39.57
CA GLU A 540 16.64 -6.36 39.06
C GLU A 540 16.89 -5.52 37.82
N ALA A 541 15.84 -5.22 37.04
CA ALA A 541 15.95 -4.26 35.95
C ALA A 541 16.34 -2.86 36.46
N ASN A 542 15.88 -2.47 37.66
CA ASN A 542 16.36 -1.25 38.32
C ASN A 542 17.83 -1.37 38.77
N GLN A 543 18.26 -2.53 39.29
CA GLN A 543 19.67 -2.74 39.65
C GLN A 543 20.61 -2.66 38.45
N LEU A 544 20.17 -3.17 37.29
CA LEU A 544 20.91 -3.02 36.04
C LEU A 544 21.02 -1.54 35.66
N ILE A 545 19.92 -0.78 35.74
CA ILE A 545 19.95 0.67 35.54
C ILE A 545 20.91 1.35 36.52
N ASP A 546 20.89 1.00 37.80
CA ASP A 546 21.78 1.60 38.82
C ASP A 546 23.26 1.41 38.45
N ILE A 547 23.66 0.20 38.02
CA ILE A 547 25.04 -0.08 37.60
C ILE A 547 25.37 0.63 36.28
N LEU A 548 24.49 0.55 35.28
CA LEU A 548 24.72 1.18 33.98
C LEU A 548 24.76 2.71 34.08
N SER A 549 24.00 3.28 35.01
CA SER A 549 23.92 4.74 35.24
C SER A 549 25.23 5.35 35.72
N THR A 550 26.18 4.54 36.22
CA THR A 550 27.53 5.03 36.55
C THR A 550 28.35 5.34 35.31
N ARG A 551 27.95 4.84 34.13
CA ARG A 551 28.66 5.02 32.85
C ARG A 551 27.82 5.75 31.79
N PHE A 552 26.50 5.64 31.85
CA PHE A 552 25.58 6.18 30.84
C PHE A 552 24.53 7.11 31.47
N THR A 553 24.27 8.24 30.82
CA THR A 553 23.31 9.25 31.32
C THR A 553 21.89 8.96 30.86
N ASN A 554 21.71 8.34 29.69
CA ASN A 554 20.41 7.92 29.20
C ASN A 554 20.40 6.44 28.77
N ILE A 555 19.46 5.67 29.32
CA ILE A 555 19.33 4.24 29.08
C ILE A 555 17.87 3.90 28.77
N VAL A 556 17.64 3.18 27.68
CA VAL A 556 16.35 2.55 27.38
C VAL A 556 16.53 1.04 27.45
N LEU A 557 16.21 0.45 28.60
CA LEU A 557 16.32 -0.98 28.84
C LEU A 557 15.07 -1.70 28.30
N LYS A 558 15.25 -2.50 27.24
CA LYS A 558 14.18 -3.28 26.60
C LYS A 558 13.95 -4.59 27.37
N MET A 559 12.73 -4.81 27.87
CA MET A 559 12.39 -5.96 28.72
C MET A 559 11.35 -6.91 28.11
N GLY A 560 11.21 -6.89 26.77
CA GLY A 560 10.22 -7.70 26.06
C GLY A 560 8.80 -7.45 26.58
N LYS A 561 8.10 -8.53 26.96
CA LYS A 561 6.71 -8.53 27.51
C LYS A 561 6.46 -7.57 28.68
N HIS A 562 7.53 -7.12 29.35
CA HIS A 562 7.45 -6.22 30.50
C HIS A 562 7.60 -4.73 30.14
N GLY A 563 7.70 -4.40 28.85
CA GLY A 563 7.87 -3.03 28.37
C GLY A 563 9.33 -2.56 28.35
N ALA A 564 9.53 -1.27 28.58
CA ALA A 564 10.85 -0.64 28.62
C ALA A 564 11.03 0.23 29.88
N LEU A 565 12.22 0.19 30.48
CA LEU A 565 12.62 1.16 31.52
C LEU A 565 13.48 2.24 30.89
N VAL A 566 13.09 3.49 31.07
CA VAL A 566 13.83 4.67 30.61
C VAL A 566 14.47 5.34 31.80
N TYR A 567 15.80 5.36 31.85
CA TYR A 567 16.58 6.17 32.78
C TYR A 567 17.09 7.41 32.07
N THR A 568 16.70 8.59 32.55
CA THR A 568 17.17 9.89 32.05
C THR A 568 16.96 10.92 33.15
N ASN A 569 17.77 11.98 33.20
CA ASN A 569 17.69 13.03 34.24
C ASN A 569 17.66 12.44 35.68
N GLN A 570 18.47 11.39 35.92
CA GLN A 570 18.54 10.68 37.21
C GLN A 570 17.21 10.06 37.68
N LYS A 571 16.27 9.84 36.77
CA LYS A 571 14.95 9.27 37.05
C LYS A 571 14.67 8.07 36.15
N THR A 572 14.17 7.01 36.75
CA THR A 572 13.71 5.81 36.03
C THR A 572 12.19 5.85 35.82
N THR A 573 11.75 5.69 34.58
CA THR A 573 10.33 5.64 34.19
C THR A 573 10.03 4.31 33.49
N LEU A 574 9.03 3.57 33.98
CA LEU A 574 8.53 2.38 33.31
C LEU A 574 7.51 2.76 32.24
N ILE A 575 7.72 2.28 31.03
CA ILE A 575 6.75 2.34 29.94
C ILE A 575 6.25 0.91 29.71
N PRO A 576 5.02 0.57 30.14
CA PRO A 576 4.51 -0.79 30.05
C PRO A 576 4.24 -1.18 28.59
N GLN A 577 4.35 -2.48 28.31
CA GLN A 577 3.82 -3.05 27.08
C GLN A 577 2.31 -3.30 27.24
N GLY A 578 1.52 -2.91 26.24
CA GLY A 578 0.08 -3.24 26.20
C GLY A 578 -0.15 -4.75 25.97
N VAL A 579 -1.36 -5.23 26.28
CA VAL A 579 -1.75 -6.62 26.02
C VAL A 579 -2.12 -6.78 24.55
N VAL A 580 -1.41 -7.66 23.84
CA VAL A 580 -1.67 -7.98 22.42
C VAL A 580 -1.39 -9.45 22.13
N ASP A 581 -2.12 -10.01 21.15
CA ASP A 581 -1.81 -11.32 20.59
C ASP A 581 -0.49 -11.25 19.81
N VAL A 582 0.51 -11.99 20.27
CA VAL A 582 1.85 -12.03 19.66
C VAL A 582 1.85 -12.99 18.47
N VAL A 583 2.18 -12.47 17.29
CA VAL A 583 2.35 -13.24 16.04
C VAL A 583 3.83 -13.54 15.80
N SER A 584 4.71 -12.54 15.97
CA SER A 584 6.17 -12.70 15.91
C SER A 584 6.84 -11.78 16.92
N VAL A 585 8.03 -12.12 17.41
CA VAL A 585 8.82 -11.25 18.31
C VAL A 585 10.03 -10.61 17.60
N THR A 586 10.30 -11.01 16.35
CA THR A 586 11.45 -10.56 15.58
C THR A 586 11.30 -9.10 15.17
N GLY A 587 12.33 -8.27 15.38
CA GLY A 587 12.35 -6.86 14.94
C GLY A 587 11.55 -5.88 15.81
N ALA A 588 10.96 -6.33 16.92
CA ALA A 588 10.23 -5.46 17.85
C ALA A 588 11.15 -4.44 18.54
N GLY A 589 12.36 -4.86 18.90
CA GLY A 589 13.40 -4.00 19.45
C GLY A 589 13.82 -2.92 18.46
N ASP A 590 14.21 -3.32 17.26
CA ASP A 590 14.61 -2.38 16.19
C ASP A 590 13.50 -1.41 15.82
N SER A 591 12.24 -1.88 15.84
CA SER A 591 11.06 -1.03 15.61
C SER A 591 10.90 0.04 16.70
N MET A 592 11.14 -0.33 17.96
CA MET A 592 11.15 0.62 19.08
C MET A 592 12.23 1.68 18.90
N VAL A 593 13.43 1.25 18.54
CA VAL A 593 14.60 2.13 18.38
C VAL A 593 14.39 3.09 17.20
N GLY A 594 13.90 2.61 16.06
CA GLY A 594 13.62 3.48 14.90
C GLY A 594 12.62 4.59 15.22
N ALA A 595 11.59 4.28 16.03
CA ALA A 595 10.64 5.27 16.49
C ALA A 595 11.20 6.23 17.55
N ILE A 596 12.11 5.76 18.42
CA ILE A 596 12.84 6.62 19.36
C ILE A 596 13.69 7.63 18.59
N VAL A 597 14.45 7.16 17.59
CA VAL A 597 15.27 8.00 16.71
C VAL A 597 14.42 9.05 16.01
N CYS A 598 13.25 8.66 15.48
CA CYS A 598 12.31 9.60 14.86
C CYS A 598 11.82 10.67 15.86
N GLY A 599 11.39 10.26 17.06
CA GLY A 599 10.86 11.17 18.08
C GLY A 599 11.89 12.19 18.56
N ILE A 600 13.12 11.74 18.82
CA ILE A 600 14.22 12.63 19.22
C ILE A 600 14.55 13.62 18.10
N ASN A 601 14.59 13.18 16.84
CA ASN A 601 14.84 14.08 15.73
C ASN A 601 13.74 15.15 15.56
N GLN A 602 12.50 14.78 15.91
CA GLN A 602 11.36 15.71 15.99
C GLN A 602 11.38 16.60 17.25
N GLY A 603 12.39 16.46 18.13
CA GLY A 603 12.55 17.30 19.33
C GLY A 603 11.79 16.81 20.56
N LYS A 604 11.27 15.57 20.56
CA LYS A 604 10.63 14.96 21.73
C LYS A 604 11.68 14.49 22.73
N ASP A 605 11.30 14.43 24.00
CA ASP A 605 12.17 13.84 25.02
C ASP A 605 12.26 12.31 24.88
N LEU A 606 13.21 11.70 25.60
CA LEU A 606 13.47 10.26 25.51
C LEU A 606 12.30 9.40 26.01
N VAL A 607 11.56 9.87 27.03
CA VAL A 607 10.42 9.12 27.59
C VAL A 607 9.27 9.13 26.59
N GLU A 608 8.94 10.28 26.02
CA GLU A 608 7.92 10.43 24.98
C GLU A 608 8.27 9.62 23.73
N SER A 609 9.52 9.73 23.27
CA SER A 609 10.03 8.97 22.13
C SER A 609 9.95 7.46 22.36
N THR A 610 10.26 7.00 23.58
CA THR A 610 10.13 5.59 23.95
C THR A 610 8.67 5.13 24.04
N ARG A 611 7.72 6.00 24.43
CA ARG A 611 6.28 5.67 24.34
C ARG A 611 5.85 5.42 22.90
N GLY A 612 6.34 6.25 21.96
CA GLY A 612 6.17 6.03 20.53
C GLY A 612 6.79 4.70 20.08
N GLY A 613 8.02 4.42 20.53
CA GLY A 613 8.71 3.16 20.27
C GLY A 613 7.99 1.92 20.81
N MET A 614 7.41 1.98 21.99
CA MET A 614 6.62 0.86 22.53
C MET A 614 5.41 0.55 21.66
N LYS A 615 4.76 1.56 21.07
CA LYS A 615 3.68 1.36 20.11
C LYS A 615 4.19 0.77 18.79
N ALA A 616 5.34 1.22 18.28
CA ALA A 616 5.97 0.64 17.09
C ALA A 616 6.30 -0.85 17.32
N ALA A 617 6.87 -1.19 18.47
CA ALA A 617 7.15 -2.57 18.87
C ALA A 617 5.88 -3.41 18.93
N LEU A 618 4.79 -2.88 19.51
CA LEU A 618 3.49 -3.56 19.57
C LEU A 618 2.92 -3.85 18.17
N LEU A 619 2.98 -2.88 17.26
CA LEU A 619 2.53 -3.07 15.87
C LEU A 619 3.38 -4.09 15.12
N SER A 620 4.68 -4.14 15.41
CA SER A 620 5.62 -5.10 14.84
C SER A 620 5.31 -6.53 15.30
N VAL A 621 5.05 -6.75 16.60
CA VAL A 621 4.78 -8.10 17.12
C VAL A 621 3.44 -8.71 16.68
N GLN A 622 2.50 -7.87 16.22
CA GLN A 622 1.19 -8.30 15.72
C GLN A 622 1.21 -8.74 14.24
N SER A 623 2.39 -8.77 13.61
CA SER A 623 2.56 -9.08 12.20
C SER A 623 3.78 -9.96 11.95
N MET A 624 3.75 -10.74 10.87
CA MET A 624 4.92 -11.48 10.38
C MET A 624 5.95 -10.55 9.70
N GLN A 625 5.53 -9.34 9.31
CA GLN A 625 6.37 -8.29 8.70
C GLN A 625 5.96 -6.91 9.23
N ALA A 626 6.91 -6.00 9.41
CA ALA A 626 6.62 -4.64 9.88
C ALA A 626 5.54 -3.94 9.01
N PRO A 627 4.51 -3.31 9.61
CA PRO A 627 3.46 -2.65 8.84
C PRO A 627 3.95 -1.56 7.89
N THR A 628 3.25 -1.37 6.75
CA THR A 628 3.68 -0.42 5.71
C THR A 628 3.84 1.01 6.24
N THR A 629 2.96 1.40 7.16
CA THR A 629 3.03 2.62 7.97
C THR A 629 2.68 2.25 9.42
N MET A 630 3.29 2.93 10.39
CA MET A 630 3.07 2.73 11.81
C MET A 630 2.59 4.04 12.45
N ASP A 631 1.29 4.13 12.72
CA ASP A 631 0.74 5.25 13.51
C ASP A 631 1.02 5.01 14.99
N VAL A 632 1.97 5.78 15.52
CA VAL A 632 2.42 5.70 16.91
C VAL A 632 2.03 6.93 17.73
N GLY A 633 1.19 7.83 17.17
CA GLY A 633 0.84 9.09 17.82
C GLY A 633 2.04 10.02 18.01
N LEU A 634 3.06 9.89 17.17
CA LEU A 634 4.01 10.97 16.91
C LEU A 634 3.29 11.91 15.92
N PRO A 635 2.98 13.17 16.27
CA PRO A 635 2.28 14.06 15.36
C PRO A 635 3.16 14.28 14.12
N GLU A 636 2.56 14.16 12.94
CA GLU A 636 3.10 14.83 11.76
C GLU A 636 3.18 16.33 12.10
N GLU A 637 4.27 17.02 11.74
CA GLU A 637 4.25 18.49 11.76
C GLU A 637 3.11 18.93 10.83
N GLY A 638 1.99 19.29 11.44
CA GLY A 638 0.71 19.38 10.77
C GLY A 638 0.70 20.44 9.68
N VAL A 639 0.27 20.04 8.50
CA VAL A 639 -0.39 20.95 7.57
C VAL A 639 -1.67 21.41 8.27
N PHE A 640 -1.72 22.68 8.67
CA PHE A 640 -2.94 23.33 9.11
C PHE A 640 -3.94 23.34 7.96
N THR A 641 -4.92 22.43 7.97
CA THR A 641 -6.09 22.56 7.10
C THR A 641 -7.07 23.49 7.79
N LEU A 642 -7.13 24.76 7.37
CA LEU A 642 -8.28 25.61 7.68
C LEU A 642 -9.48 25.05 6.91
N GLY A 643 -10.31 24.26 7.57
CA GLY A 643 -11.63 23.91 7.06
C GLY A 643 -12.56 25.10 7.23
N VAL A 644 -12.85 25.83 6.14
CA VAL A 644 -13.93 26.82 6.13
C VAL A 644 -15.21 26.09 5.73
N TRP A 645 -16.11 25.87 6.68
CA TRP A 645 -17.45 25.39 6.37
C TRP A 645 -18.36 26.60 6.16
N THR A 646 -18.82 26.78 4.93
CA THR A 646 -19.86 27.76 4.59
C THR A 646 -21.23 27.09 4.70
N PHE A 647 -22.10 27.66 5.52
CA PHE A 647 -23.52 27.29 5.54
C PHE A 647 -24.34 28.46 5.00
N THR A 648 -25.28 28.18 4.11
CA THR A 648 -26.26 29.16 3.61
C THR A 648 -27.61 28.79 4.19
N PHE A 649 -28.19 29.67 5.01
CA PHE A 649 -29.58 29.53 5.43
C PHE A 649 -30.48 30.33 4.50
N TRP A 650 -31.57 29.71 4.04
CA TRP A 650 -32.64 30.38 3.33
C TRP A 650 -33.79 30.62 4.32
N LEU A 651 -33.94 31.87 4.77
CA LEU A 651 -35.14 32.29 5.51
C LEU A 651 -36.08 32.98 4.51
N PHE A 652 -37.34 32.53 4.48
CA PHE A 652 -38.42 33.16 3.72
C PHE A 652 -38.45 34.66 4.03
N GLY A 653 -38.07 35.49 3.06
CA GLY A 653 -37.99 36.95 3.23
C GLY A 653 -36.80 37.66 2.58
N GLY A 654 -35.90 36.97 1.87
CA GLY A 654 -35.01 37.61 0.88
C GLY A 654 -33.71 38.25 1.40
N TRP A 655 -33.20 37.85 2.57
CA TRP A 655 -31.87 38.28 3.04
C TRP A 655 -30.90 37.09 3.08
N LEU A 656 -29.78 37.19 2.34
CA LEU A 656 -28.71 36.20 2.35
C LEU A 656 -27.68 36.57 3.42
N PHE A 657 -27.47 35.70 4.42
CA PHE A 657 -26.32 35.78 5.32
C PHE A 657 -25.35 34.63 5.00
N THR A 658 -24.08 34.96 4.82
CA THR A 658 -22.97 34.00 4.73
C THR A 658 -22.11 34.12 5.98
N GLY A 659 -22.16 33.13 6.86
CA GLY A 659 -21.26 33.00 8.01
C GLY A 659 -20.33 31.80 7.83
N GLY A 660 -19.09 31.91 8.33
CA GLY A 660 -18.12 30.82 8.33
C GLY A 660 -17.72 30.45 9.76
N LEU A 661 -17.67 29.14 10.05
CA LEU A 661 -17.08 28.64 11.29
C LEU A 661 -15.58 28.39 11.06
N LEU A 662 -14.72 28.97 11.90
CA LEU A 662 -13.30 28.63 11.95
C LEU A 662 -13.08 27.69 13.14
N CYS A 663 -12.73 26.44 12.87
CA CYS A 663 -12.25 25.51 13.88
C CYS A 663 -10.75 25.27 13.66
N GLY A 664 -9.95 25.55 14.69
CA GLY A 664 -8.53 25.19 14.74
C GLY A 664 -8.29 24.19 15.87
N LEU A 665 -7.58 23.09 15.58
CA LEU A 665 -7.03 22.19 16.58
C LEU A 665 -5.69 22.77 17.06
N PHE A 666 -5.64 23.22 18.31
CA PHE A 666 -4.39 23.50 19.01
C PHE A 666 -4.17 22.38 20.04
N GLY A 667 -2.93 22.04 20.34
CA GLY A 667 -2.59 20.91 21.24
C GLY A 667 -3.54 20.76 22.43
N THR A 668 -4.05 19.54 22.64
CA THR A 668 -4.96 19.11 23.72
C THR A 668 -6.27 19.91 23.93
N GLY A 669 -6.67 20.85 23.06
CA GLY A 669 -7.95 21.58 23.19
C GLY A 669 -8.53 22.12 21.88
N VAL A 670 -9.86 22.16 21.77
CA VAL A 670 -10.59 22.71 20.62
C VAL A 670 -11.04 24.14 20.92
N THR A 671 -10.69 25.10 20.07
CA THR A 671 -11.23 26.48 20.11
C THR A 671 -12.11 26.72 18.88
N VAL A 672 -13.36 27.14 19.09
CA VAL A 672 -14.33 27.45 18.02
C VAL A 672 -14.49 28.98 17.93
N GLY A 673 -14.20 29.56 16.76
CA GLY A 673 -14.46 30.96 16.46
C GLY A 673 -15.58 31.12 15.42
N ILE A 674 -16.55 32.00 15.69
CA ILE A 674 -17.64 32.34 14.75
C ILE A 674 -17.28 33.64 14.04
N LEU A 675 -17.15 33.60 12.71
CA LEU A 675 -16.96 34.80 11.89
C LEU A 675 -18.29 35.20 11.24
N VAL A 676 -18.81 36.38 11.59
CA VAL A 676 -20.01 36.96 10.97
C VAL A 676 -19.59 38.15 10.11
N CYS A 677 -19.69 38.01 8.79
CA CYS A 677 -19.51 39.16 7.88
C CYS A 677 -20.89 39.74 7.54
N GLY A 678 -21.12 41.00 7.94
CA GLY A 678 -22.21 41.81 7.42
C GLY A 678 -21.88 42.35 6.03
N VAL A 679 -22.89 42.46 5.17
CA VAL A 679 -22.78 43.03 3.82
C VAL A 679 -22.62 44.55 3.94
N GLU A 680 -21.39 45.01 4.17
CA GLU A 680 -20.89 46.32 3.74
C GLU A 680 -19.35 46.24 3.78
N GLY A 681 -18.73 46.25 2.60
CA GLY A 681 -17.35 45.83 2.41
C GLY A 681 -16.31 46.66 3.17
N ARG A 682 -15.76 46.09 4.26
CA ARG A 682 -14.40 46.34 4.75
C ARG A 682 -13.85 45.08 5.44
N MET A 683 -12.80 44.48 4.91
CA MET A 683 -11.96 43.53 5.66
C MET A 683 -11.07 44.33 6.63
N MET A 684 -11.19 44.08 7.94
CA MET A 684 -10.18 44.50 8.91
C MET A 684 -9.36 43.26 9.32
N PHE A 685 -8.09 43.24 8.94
CA PHE A 685 -7.10 42.39 9.60
C PHE A 685 -6.41 43.22 10.69
N GLY A 686 -6.51 42.78 11.94
CA GLY A 686 -5.78 43.35 13.07
C GLY A 686 -5.33 42.23 13.99
N GLY A 687 -4.04 41.91 13.95
CA GLY A 687 -3.39 41.10 14.98
C GLY A 687 -3.24 41.93 16.25
N LEU A 688 -3.45 41.32 17.41
CA LEU A 688 -3.25 41.95 18.71
C LEU A 688 -2.51 41.01 19.65
N ASP A 689 -1.22 41.31 19.82
CA ASP A 689 -0.48 41.11 21.06
C ASP A 689 -1.10 41.97 22.18
N GLY A 690 -1.10 41.42 23.40
CA GLY A 690 -0.92 42.11 24.69
C GLY A 690 -1.70 43.40 25.01
N LEU A 691 -2.55 43.31 26.04
CA LEU A 691 -3.07 44.40 26.88
C LEU A 691 -3.87 45.52 26.18
N PHE A 692 -5.20 45.46 26.27
CA PHE A 692 -6.01 46.60 26.73
C PHE A 692 -7.36 46.07 27.26
N CYS A 693 -7.48 46.04 28.59
CA CYS A 693 -8.68 45.64 29.30
C CYS A 693 -9.52 46.89 29.64
N GLY A 694 -10.85 46.76 29.55
CA GLY A 694 -11.76 47.60 30.33
C GLY A 694 -12.51 48.69 29.57
N ARG A 695 -13.61 48.30 28.89
CA ARG A 695 -14.93 48.99 28.85
C ARG A 695 -15.72 48.55 27.62
N LEU A 696 -16.17 47.30 27.60
CA LEU A 696 -17.29 46.85 26.76
C LEU A 696 -17.88 45.53 27.30
N PHE A 697 -17.98 45.42 28.62
CA PHE A 697 -18.79 44.40 29.29
C PHE A 697 -19.92 45.12 30.02
N GLY A 698 -21.09 45.16 29.40
CA GLY A 698 -22.29 45.77 29.97
C GLY A 698 -23.59 45.36 29.29
N GLY A 699 -23.58 44.32 28.46
CA GLY A 699 -24.79 43.91 27.75
C GLY A 699 -24.59 42.65 26.93
N LEU A 700 -24.26 41.53 27.57
CA LEU A 700 -24.31 40.19 26.96
C LEU A 700 -24.41 39.07 28.03
N GLU A 701 -25.07 39.34 29.16
CA GLU A 701 -25.41 38.32 30.19
C GLU A 701 -26.68 37.52 29.87
N GLY A 702 -27.30 37.72 28.70
CA GLY A 702 -28.52 37.00 28.31
C GLY A 702 -28.33 35.72 27.50
N LEU A 703 -27.11 35.41 27.04
CA LEU A 703 -26.90 34.36 26.02
C LEU A 703 -26.04 33.16 26.47
N PHE A 704 -25.46 33.20 27.68
CA PHE A 704 -24.60 32.12 28.21
C PHE A 704 -25.24 31.30 29.35
N GLY A 705 -26.56 31.37 29.50
CA GLY A 705 -27.31 30.53 30.45
C GLY A 705 -27.84 29.20 29.87
N GLY A 706 -27.46 28.82 28.65
CA GLY A 706 -28.10 27.72 27.90
C GLY A 706 -27.18 26.58 27.45
N LEU A 707 -25.92 26.52 27.89
CA LEU A 707 -24.92 25.57 27.37
C LEU A 707 -24.22 24.72 28.45
N GLU A 708 -24.88 24.47 29.58
CA GLU A 708 -24.49 23.41 30.55
C GLU A 708 -25.46 22.20 30.55
N GLY A 709 -26.37 22.09 29.58
CA GLY A 709 -27.39 21.03 29.53
C GLY A 709 -27.15 19.90 28.53
N LEU A 710 -26.00 19.85 27.83
CA LEU A 710 -25.81 18.97 26.66
C LEU A 710 -24.79 17.82 26.84
N PHE A 711 -24.35 17.57 28.07
CA PHE A 711 -23.64 16.35 28.45
C PHE A 711 -24.24 15.74 29.72
N GLY A 712 -25.51 15.35 29.64
CA GLY A 712 -26.19 14.56 30.65
C GLY A 712 -27.58 14.14 30.17
N GLY A 713 -27.79 12.83 30.00
CA GLY A 713 -29.11 12.26 29.73
C GLY A 713 -29.20 11.43 28.45
N PHE A 714 -28.65 10.22 28.49
CA PHE A 714 -29.32 9.08 27.86
C PHE A 714 -30.53 8.73 28.74
N GLU A 715 -31.64 8.33 28.11
CA GLU A 715 -32.99 8.15 28.67
C GLU A 715 -33.84 9.43 28.78
N GLY A 716 -34.70 9.66 27.79
CA GLY A 716 -35.84 10.57 27.93
C GLY A 716 -36.35 11.14 26.62
N LEU A 717 -37.57 10.74 26.26
CA LEU A 717 -38.49 11.32 25.28
C LEU A 717 -38.11 11.16 23.78
N PHE A 718 -38.87 10.55 22.87
CA PHE A 718 -40.29 10.17 22.80
C PHE A 718 -41.25 11.11 23.55
N GLY A 719 -41.55 12.22 22.90
CA GLY A 719 -42.67 13.09 23.27
C GLY A 719 -42.51 14.47 22.66
N GLY A 720 -43.40 14.81 21.72
CA GLY A 720 -43.64 16.20 21.32
C GLY A 720 -43.32 16.56 19.86
N PHE A 721 -43.97 15.89 18.90
CA PHE A 721 -44.19 16.43 17.57
C PHE A 721 -45.71 16.58 17.36
N GLU A 722 -46.27 17.72 17.72
CA GLU A 722 -47.56 18.19 17.18
C GLU A 722 -47.51 19.71 17.10
N GLY A 723 -47.79 20.24 15.91
CA GLY A 723 -48.00 21.68 15.77
C GLY A 723 -47.51 22.31 14.47
N LEU A 724 -47.57 21.63 13.32
CA LEU A 724 -47.63 22.31 12.02
C LEU A 724 -47.90 21.27 10.93
N PHE A 725 -49.18 21.00 10.66
CA PHE A 725 -49.75 20.71 9.33
C PHE A 725 -51.24 20.44 9.53
N GLY A 726 -52.04 21.50 9.40
CA GLY A 726 -53.47 21.38 9.20
C GLY A 726 -53.75 21.22 7.71
N GLY A 727 -54.66 20.29 7.38
CA GLY A 727 -55.35 20.23 6.10
C GLY A 727 -54.87 19.12 5.17
N LEU A 728 -55.47 17.94 5.28
CA LEU A 728 -56.34 17.38 4.23
C LEU A 728 -56.84 15.98 4.65
N ASP A 729 -58.08 15.71 4.28
CA ASP A 729 -58.95 14.62 4.69
C ASP A 729 -58.47 13.19 4.42
N GLY A 730 -58.86 12.28 5.31
CA GLY A 730 -59.47 10.99 4.91
C GLY A 730 -58.61 9.72 4.96
N GLY A 731 -58.86 8.86 5.96
CA GLY A 731 -59.04 7.42 5.71
C GLY A 731 -57.97 6.43 6.19
N ALA A 732 -58.12 5.95 7.43
CA ALA A 732 -58.11 4.55 7.89
C ALA A 732 -56.86 3.61 7.80
N PHE A 733 -56.73 2.78 8.86
CA PHE A 733 -55.91 1.56 9.09
C PHE A 733 -54.42 1.74 9.48
N ASP A 734 -53.97 1.47 10.71
CA ASP A 734 -53.95 0.27 11.59
C ASP A 734 -52.96 -0.85 11.19
N GLY A 735 -51.80 -0.83 11.88
CA GLY A 735 -51.22 -1.96 12.62
C GLY A 735 -50.80 -3.25 11.89
N ARG A 736 -49.47 -3.50 11.86
CA ARG A 736 -48.76 -4.64 12.51
C ARG A 736 -47.42 -4.99 11.83
N LEU A 737 -46.57 -5.66 12.63
CA LEU A 737 -45.25 -6.28 12.39
C LEU A 737 -44.05 -5.31 12.53
N LEU A 738 -42.99 -5.59 13.29
CA LEU A 738 -42.46 -6.84 13.82
C LEU A 738 -41.51 -6.58 15.00
N GLY A 739 -41.54 -7.45 16.02
CA GLY A 739 -40.48 -7.55 17.03
C GLY A 739 -39.50 -8.70 16.75
N ARG A 740 -38.47 -8.77 17.63
CA ARG A 740 -37.34 -9.73 17.78
C ARG A 740 -36.12 -9.41 16.93
N LEU A 741 -34.87 -9.33 17.42
CA LEU A 741 -34.19 -9.73 18.67
C LEU A 741 -33.37 -8.51 19.20
N VAL A 742 -33.04 -8.34 20.49
CA VAL A 742 -31.94 -9.01 21.24
C VAL A 742 -32.09 -8.66 22.75
N GLY A 743 -32.10 -9.66 23.64
CA GLY A 743 -31.82 -9.51 25.10
C GLY A 743 -30.30 -9.60 25.35
N PHE A 744 -29.68 -9.24 26.46
CA PHE A 744 -30.03 -9.32 27.88
C PHE A 744 -29.02 -8.43 28.63
N ALA A 745 -29.44 -7.61 29.59
CA ALA A 745 -28.63 -7.20 30.75
C ALA A 745 -29.58 -6.61 31.82
N GLY A 746 -29.60 -7.20 33.01
CA GLY A 746 -30.35 -6.67 34.16
C GLY A 746 -30.30 -7.57 35.39
N GLY A 747 -29.89 -6.97 36.52
CA GLY A 747 -29.87 -7.52 37.89
C GLY A 747 -28.55 -7.17 38.58
N ASP A 748 -28.46 -6.68 39.81
CA ASP A 748 -29.44 -6.30 40.84
C ASP A 748 -28.69 -5.46 41.92
N ARG A 749 -29.42 -5.04 42.96
CA ARG A 749 -29.22 -3.93 43.92
C ARG A 749 -28.10 -3.99 44.99
N ASP A 750 -27.98 -2.82 45.66
CA ASP A 750 -27.64 -2.52 47.08
C ASP A 750 -26.17 -2.25 47.49
N GLY A 751 -25.98 -1.12 48.22
CA GLY A 751 -25.03 -1.06 49.33
C GLY A 751 -23.89 -0.02 49.31
N VAL A 752 -24.14 1.19 49.83
CA VAL A 752 -23.44 1.79 51.00
C VAL A 752 -21.89 1.94 50.99
N ILE A 753 -21.47 3.22 51.00
CA ILE A 753 -20.32 3.85 51.71
C ILE A 753 -18.88 3.45 51.34
N GLY A 754 -18.07 4.47 51.05
CA GLY A 754 -16.75 4.61 51.70
C GLY A 754 -15.54 4.82 50.81
N LEU A 755 -15.19 6.10 50.64
CA LEU A 755 -13.88 6.70 50.94
C LEU A 755 -12.56 6.12 50.36
N PHE A 756 -11.81 7.08 49.81
CA PHE A 756 -10.35 7.27 49.82
C PHE A 756 -9.48 6.67 48.70
N ASP A 757 -8.77 7.63 48.09
CA ASP A 757 -7.36 7.66 47.69
C ASP A 757 -6.77 6.64 46.70
N GLY A 758 -6.21 7.22 45.63
CA GLY A 758 -4.96 6.80 45.01
C GLY A 758 -5.10 6.02 43.71
N PHE A 759 -5.02 6.73 42.57
CA PHE A 759 -3.86 6.71 41.64
C PHE A 759 -4.17 7.47 40.35
#